data_AF-A0A1G6KVC6-F1
#
_entry.id   AF-A0A1G6KVC6-F1
#
_cell.length_a   1.000
_cell.length_b   1.000
_cell.length_c   1.000
_cell.angle_alpha   90.00
_cell.angle_beta   90.00
_cell.angle_gamma   90.00
#
_symmetry.space_group_name_H-M   'P 1'
#
loop_
_entity.id
_entity.type
_entity.pdbx_description
1 polymer ?
#
loop_
_entity_poly.entity_id
_entity_poly.type
_entity_poly.pdbx_seq_one_letter_code
_entity_poly.pdbx_strand_id
1 'polypeptide(L)'
;MRDLPSGWDNRNDAYSEAGSNEKGVSVSATLTTGYNDKIAAVDPCGSESDDPSGIGEYTIPDVVLGCADTARDGVKLLGQIIDEKGSYDCNQIIIADSAETWVFMQLSGHQWCAVNLTAVAPDKVSVNPNMSNLKFDVNLGDELVCLHSADLEKVAKDAGTAEYFDDGQLDVATSYGKDESAGQNTRYAQGRAYFGNPLAEGTYTKDLTTTSGWQGVTSISDPELLFTPSGQVSLFQALRSYAARGEQTSDLNANTNSRLYAIGNNRTVETHMFQIRSGLTSDIATVQWEALSRDEFSVAVPSYSALLTKVDTTIYPEVDKWDESHTGDAHERDNVKGALDASTDNGSLDYVLMDINTLAYNYRDKLAVPTRAYLDALQKELISQQATVDDIMKQTPAKDRSDLANKLFEQASKETYAKTKALLDEMRTYVNGGMKDDFVPSDLDAAKGDLKAPIYYATAGVAPQITEQPQSATYEKGDKAADLKVIATIPDGAAGSDQYLTYKWTVRDVTADNAKADTTDSKANARAAKKSTVALLKATPAAKTTTAAANDATGIASQSSTCPVDTSKVGTFEYQCTVTNSLNGKPVTSEVATITVNEKAPKPDDKPSTDNKGNNANANGGTAPSKKSPAKAAPGRLVSTGDTNNAMVPVAIAIAGVAIVVIALMVRKRNRE
;
A
#
# COMPACT_ATOMS: atom_id res chain seq x y z
N MET A 1 -14.50 -18.94 -0.70
CA MET A 1 -13.63 -18.94 -1.88
C MET A 1 -14.38 -18.30 -3.02
N ARG A 2 -13.72 -17.36 -3.68
CA ARG A 2 -14.25 -16.69 -4.86
C ARG A 2 -14.31 -17.64 -6.07
N ASP A 3 -15.35 -17.49 -6.88
CA ASP A 3 -15.48 -18.04 -8.25
C ASP A 3 -15.09 -19.51 -8.47
N LEU A 4 -15.38 -20.37 -7.49
CA LEU A 4 -15.28 -21.81 -7.71
C LEU A 4 -16.30 -22.23 -8.78
N PRO A 5 -15.89 -22.96 -9.83
CA PRO A 5 -16.82 -23.41 -10.87
C PRO A 5 -18.04 -24.14 -10.29
N SER A 6 -17.85 -25.00 -9.27
CA SER A 6 -18.97 -25.71 -8.64
C SER A 6 -19.97 -24.81 -7.92
N GLY A 7 -19.56 -23.60 -7.54
CA GLY A 7 -20.42 -22.56 -6.98
C GLY A 7 -21.16 -21.71 -8.03
N TRP A 8 -20.79 -21.84 -9.31
CA TRP A 8 -21.23 -21.00 -10.42
C TRP A 8 -21.69 -21.83 -11.64
N ASP A 9 -22.58 -22.80 -11.44
CA ASP A 9 -23.12 -23.66 -12.52
C ASP A 9 -22.06 -24.35 -13.40
N ASN A 10 -20.87 -24.60 -12.85
CA ASN A 10 -19.67 -25.10 -13.54
C ASN A 10 -19.20 -24.20 -14.69
N ARG A 11 -19.45 -22.89 -14.59
CA ARG A 11 -18.85 -21.88 -15.45
C ARG A 11 -17.37 -21.72 -15.10
N ASN A 12 -16.57 -21.57 -16.14
CA ASN A 12 -15.12 -21.38 -16.04
C ASN A 12 -14.69 -20.00 -16.60
N ASP A 13 -15.64 -19.17 -17.00
CA ASP A 13 -15.39 -17.77 -17.28
C ASP A 13 -15.45 -16.96 -16.00
N ALA A 14 -14.58 -15.96 -15.92
CA ALA A 14 -14.43 -15.14 -14.73
C ALA A 14 -15.68 -14.30 -14.50
N TYR A 15 -16.13 -14.23 -13.24
CA TYR A 15 -17.05 -13.19 -12.83
C TYR A 15 -16.22 -11.99 -12.35
N SER A 16 -16.11 -10.97 -13.20
CA SER A 16 -15.12 -9.90 -13.01
C SER A 16 -15.33 -9.08 -11.73
N GLU A 17 -16.59 -8.87 -11.29
CA GLU A 17 -17.02 -8.06 -10.12
C GLU A 17 -16.55 -6.60 -10.16
N ALA A 18 -15.24 -6.35 -10.17
CA ALA A 18 -14.65 -5.05 -10.13
C ALA A 18 -13.28 -5.02 -10.81
N GLY A 19 -12.83 -3.83 -11.20
CA GLY A 19 -11.48 -3.66 -11.72
C GLY A 19 -11.19 -2.25 -12.18
N SER A 20 -10.03 -2.06 -12.80
CA SER A 20 -9.66 -0.82 -13.47
C SER A 20 -9.03 -1.11 -14.83
N ASN A 21 -9.32 -0.29 -15.84
CA ASN A 21 -8.74 -0.43 -17.16
C ASN A 21 -7.48 0.44 -17.34
N GLU A 22 -6.76 0.29 -18.45
CA GLU A 22 -5.55 1.06 -18.77
C GLU A 22 -5.78 2.57 -18.93
N LYS A 23 -7.04 3.02 -19.01
CA LYS A 23 -7.43 4.43 -19.06
C LYS A 23 -7.72 5.02 -17.67
N GLY A 24 -7.59 4.22 -16.61
CA GLY A 24 -7.83 4.62 -15.23
C GLY A 24 -9.31 4.71 -14.86
N VAL A 25 -10.19 4.10 -15.65
CA VAL A 25 -11.60 3.90 -15.28
C VAL A 25 -11.69 2.69 -14.38
N SER A 26 -12.25 2.88 -13.19
CA SER A 26 -12.54 1.85 -12.19
C SER A 26 -14.04 1.58 -12.14
N VAL A 27 -14.42 0.30 -12.03
CA VAL A 27 -15.81 -0.13 -11.83
C VAL A 27 -15.91 -1.09 -10.66
N SER A 28 -16.99 -0.97 -9.89
CA SER A 28 -17.47 -1.98 -8.96
C SER A 28 -18.92 -2.30 -9.31
N ALA A 29 -19.18 -3.52 -9.79
CA ALA A 29 -20.51 -3.98 -10.16
C ALA A 29 -20.74 -5.43 -9.61
N THR A 30 -21.73 -5.67 -8.75
CA THR A 30 -22.81 -4.76 -8.36
C THR A 30 -23.06 -4.71 -6.87
N LEU A 31 -23.91 -3.75 -6.50
CA LEU A 31 -24.74 -3.83 -5.32
C LEU A 31 -26.18 -4.07 -5.80
N THR A 32 -26.68 -5.29 -5.63
CA THR A 32 -28.05 -5.64 -6.01
C THR A 32 -29.07 -4.84 -5.21
N THR A 33 -30.09 -4.32 -5.90
CA THR A 33 -31.21 -3.55 -5.33
C THR A 33 -32.54 -4.13 -5.84
N GLY A 34 -33.59 -3.31 -5.96
CA GLY A 34 -34.89 -3.73 -6.48
C GLY A 34 -35.82 -2.55 -6.70
N TYR A 35 -37.02 -2.83 -7.18
CA TYR A 35 -38.09 -1.84 -7.34
C TYR A 35 -39.38 -2.30 -6.65
N ASN A 36 -40.33 -1.39 -6.52
CA ASN A 36 -41.68 -1.72 -6.05
C ASN A 36 -42.53 -2.41 -7.14
N ASP A 37 -43.55 -3.15 -6.68
CA ASP A 37 -44.42 -3.97 -7.54
C ASP A 37 -45.17 -3.16 -8.62
N LYS A 38 -45.41 -1.86 -8.40
CA LYS A 38 -46.11 -1.02 -9.38
C LYS A 38 -45.20 -0.66 -10.55
N ILE A 39 -43.93 -0.38 -10.29
CA ILE A 39 -42.92 -0.20 -11.34
C ILE A 39 -42.69 -1.53 -12.07
N ALA A 40 -42.58 -2.64 -11.33
CA ALA A 40 -42.45 -3.98 -11.91
C ALA A 40 -43.55 -4.29 -12.94
N ALA A 41 -44.79 -3.85 -12.67
CA ALA A 41 -45.92 -4.07 -13.56
C ALA A 41 -45.89 -3.24 -14.85
N VAL A 42 -45.14 -2.11 -14.88
CA VAL A 42 -45.09 -1.18 -16.02
C VAL A 42 -43.81 -1.35 -16.83
N ASP A 43 -42.67 -1.61 -16.17
CA ASP A 43 -41.35 -1.74 -16.78
C ASP A 43 -40.51 -2.82 -16.06
N PRO A 44 -40.88 -4.11 -16.17
CA PRO A 44 -40.19 -5.19 -15.48
C PRO A 44 -38.75 -5.37 -15.97
N CYS A 45 -37.86 -5.79 -15.08
CA CYS A 45 -36.52 -6.25 -15.43
C CYS A 45 -36.58 -7.50 -16.31
N GLY A 46 -35.56 -7.66 -17.15
CA GLY A 46 -35.50 -8.78 -18.09
C GLY A 46 -35.43 -10.15 -17.42
N SER A 47 -34.92 -10.27 -16.19
CA SER A 47 -34.94 -11.51 -15.40
C SER A 47 -36.35 -12.01 -15.04
N GLU A 48 -37.37 -11.13 -15.11
CA GLU A 48 -38.77 -11.45 -14.83
C GLU A 48 -39.57 -11.80 -16.10
N SER A 49 -38.91 -11.79 -17.26
CA SER A 49 -39.49 -12.15 -18.57
C SER A 49 -39.41 -13.66 -18.84
N ASP A 50 -40.36 -14.18 -19.63
CA ASP A 50 -40.30 -15.55 -20.19
C ASP A 50 -39.10 -15.74 -21.16
N ASP A 51 -38.58 -14.64 -21.70
CA ASP A 51 -37.36 -14.58 -22.52
C ASP A 51 -36.35 -13.63 -21.83
N PRO A 52 -35.51 -14.15 -20.92
CA PRO A 52 -34.62 -13.31 -20.12
C PRO A 52 -33.61 -12.55 -20.97
N SER A 53 -33.50 -11.24 -20.73
CA SER A 53 -32.69 -10.32 -21.54
C SER A 53 -32.17 -9.13 -20.73
N GLY A 54 -31.37 -8.28 -21.35
CA GLY A 54 -30.79 -7.08 -20.73
C GLY A 54 -29.40 -7.30 -20.14
N ILE A 55 -28.77 -6.17 -19.77
CA ILE A 55 -27.47 -6.18 -19.10
C ILE A 55 -27.65 -6.33 -17.60
N GLY A 56 -26.87 -7.22 -16.99
CA GLY A 56 -26.93 -7.50 -15.56
C GLY A 56 -25.56 -7.67 -14.94
N GLU A 57 -25.57 -7.87 -13.63
CA GLU A 57 -24.43 -7.90 -12.73
C GLU A 57 -23.19 -8.59 -13.30
N TYR A 58 -23.36 -9.81 -13.85
CA TYR A 58 -22.27 -10.63 -14.37
C TYR A 58 -21.42 -9.96 -15.46
N THR A 59 -22.01 -9.06 -16.27
CA THR A 59 -21.39 -8.54 -17.51
C THR A 59 -21.01 -7.06 -17.45
N ILE A 60 -21.52 -6.32 -16.46
CA ILE A 60 -21.30 -4.87 -16.38
C ILE A 60 -19.81 -4.51 -16.30
N PRO A 61 -18.97 -5.16 -15.46
CA PRO A 61 -17.55 -4.83 -15.40
C PRO A 61 -16.84 -5.00 -16.75
N ASP A 62 -17.08 -6.11 -17.44
CA ASP A 62 -16.41 -6.42 -18.70
C ASP A 62 -16.77 -5.41 -19.79
N VAL A 63 -18.05 -5.05 -19.88
CA VAL A 63 -18.54 -4.07 -20.86
C VAL A 63 -17.96 -2.68 -20.58
N VAL A 64 -18.02 -2.21 -19.34
CA VAL A 64 -17.52 -0.88 -18.99
C VAL A 64 -16.00 -0.81 -19.12
N LEU A 65 -15.28 -1.73 -18.49
CA LEU A 65 -13.81 -1.71 -18.49
C LEU A 65 -13.22 -1.96 -19.89
N GLY A 66 -13.90 -2.76 -20.71
CA GLY A 66 -13.48 -3.04 -22.09
C GLY A 66 -13.74 -1.91 -23.08
N CYS A 67 -14.66 -0.98 -22.79
CA CYS A 67 -15.14 -0.01 -23.79
C CYS A 67 -15.05 1.47 -23.36
N ALA A 68 -14.94 1.78 -22.07
CA ALA A 68 -15.00 3.17 -21.58
C ALA A 68 -13.61 3.82 -21.48
N ASP A 69 -13.48 5.02 -22.06
CA ASP A 69 -12.28 5.85 -21.93
C ASP A 69 -12.29 6.73 -20.66
N THR A 70 -13.47 7.06 -20.14
CA THR A 70 -13.70 7.82 -18.89
C THR A 70 -14.87 7.23 -18.10
N ALA A 71 -14.99 7.57 -16.81
CA ALA A 71 -16.11 7.15 -15.97
C ALA A 71 -17.45 7.61 -16.54
N ARG A 72 -17.50 8.84 -17.06
CA ARG A 72 -18.68 9.39 -17.73
C ARG A 72 -19.04 8.64 -19.01
N ASP A 73 -18.05 8.19 -19.77
CA ASP A 73 -18.31 7.35 -20.95
C ASP A 73 -18.89 5.99 -20.52
N GLY A 74 -18.41 5.43 -19.41
CA GLY A 74 -18.99 4.22 -18.80
C GLY A 74 -20.47 4.40 -18.43
N VAL A 75 -20.82 5.53 -17.80
CA VAL A 75 -22.23 5.88 -17.48
C VAL A 75 -23.08 5.97 -18.74
N LYS A 76 -22.61 6.69 -19.76
CA LYS A 76 -23.35 6.85 -21.03
C LYS A 76 -23.50 5.52 -21.77
N LEU A 77 -22.47 4.69 -21.77
CA LEU A 77 -22.49 3.36 -22.37
C LEU A 77 -23.55 2.46 -21.73
N LEU A 78 -23.56 2.36 -20.40
CA LEU A 78 -24.58 1.59 -19.69
C LEU A 78 -25.98 2.13 -19.95
N GLY A 79 -26.15 3.45 -19.88
CA GLY A 79 -27.43 4.09 -20.18
C GLY A 79 -27.95 3.76 -21.57
N GLN A 80 -27.11 3.85 -22.60
CA GLN A 80 -27.46 3.48 -23.97
C GLN A 80 -27.84 2.00 -24.09
N ILE A 81 -27.08 1.10 -23.45
CA ILE A 81 -27.37 -0.33 -23.49
C ILE A 81 -28.73 -0.61 -22.84
N ILE A 82 -29.02 0.01 -21.70
CA ILE A 82 -30.29 -0.18 -21.00
C ILE A 82 -31.46 0.41 -21.81
N ASP A 83 -31.29 1.57 -22.43
CA ASP A 83 -32.31 2.14 -23.32
C ASP A 83 -32.62 1.21 -24.51
N GLU A 84 -31.62 0.50 -25.06
CA GLU A 84 -31.78 -0.36 -26.25
C GLU A 84 -32.12 -1.83 -25.95
N LYS A 85 -31.65 -2.36 -24.82
CA LYS A 85 -31.65 -3.80 -24.48
C LYS A 85 -32.24 -4.12 -23.13
N GLY A 86 -32.49 -3.10 -22.30
CA GLY A 86 -32.98 -3.24 -20.94
C GLY A 86 -31.91 -3.69 -19.94
N SER A 87 -32.32 -3.68 -18.68
CA SER A 87 -31.61 -4.21 -17.52
C SER A 87 -32.12 -5.61 -17.21
N TYR A 88 -31.21 -6.55 -16.95
CA TYR A 88 -31.56 -7.89 -16.50
C TYR A 88 -32.08 -7.86 -15.06
N ASP A 89 -31.48 -7.05 -14.20
CA ASP A 89 -31.78 -6.87 -12.79
C ASP A 89 -31.53 -5.42 -12.34
N CYS A 90 -31.94 -5.10 -11.11
CA CYS A 90 -31.74 -3.77 -10.52
C CYS A 90 -30.50 -3.73 -9.65
N ASN A 91 -29.62 -2.77 -9.91
CA ASN A 91 -28.31 -2.68 -9.30
C ASN A 91 -27.90 -1.23 -9.07
N GLN A 92 -27.04 -1.03 -8.09
CA GLN A 92 -26.20 0.15 -7.97
C GLN A 92 -24.76 -0.19 -8.36
N ILE A 93 -24.14 0.65 -9.18
CA ILE A 93 -22.80 0.48 -9.73
C ILE A 93 -22.00 1.75 -9.46
N ILE A 94 -20.75 1.60 -9.02
CA ILE A 94 -19.82 2.73 -8.93
C ILE A 94 -18.90 2.69 -10.16
N ILE A 95 -18.86 3.80 -10.89
CA ILE A 95 -17.95 4.03 -12.02
C ILE A 95 -17.14 5.27 -11.70
N ALA A 96 -15.82 5.18 -11.67
CA ALA A 96 -14.98 6.30 -11.24
C ALA A 96 -13.67 6.38 -12.03
N ASP A 97 -13.15 7.60 -12.18
CA ASP A 97 -11.81 7.86 -12.68
C ASP A 97 -11.20 9.03 -11.87
N SER A 98 -10.03 9.53 -12.29
CA SER A 98 -9.35 10.62 -11.55
C SER A 98 -10.06 11.97 -11.60
N ALA A 99 -11.11 12.12 -12.41
CA ALA A 99 -11.91 13.32 -12.55
C ALA A 99 -13.29 13.20 -11.90
N GLU A 100 -14.00 12.10 -12.12
CA GLU A 100 -15.40 11.94 -11.70
C GLU A 100 -15.66 10.58 -11.06
N THR A 101 -16.49 10.58 -10.01
CA THR A 101 -17.07 9.38 -9.41
C THR A 101 -18.58 9.42 -9.60
N TRP A 102 -19.13 8.38 -10.21
CA TRP A 102 -20.55 8.23 -10.49
C TRP A 102 -21.14 7.06 -9.72
N VAL A 103 -22.34 7.26 -9.19
CA VAL A 103 -23.21 6.16 -8.77
C VAL A 103 -24.29 5.98 -9.84
N PHE A 104 -24.26 4.85 -10.53
CA PHE A 104 -25.24 4.45 -11.54
C PHE A 104 -26.26 3.51 -10.90
N MET A 105 -27.54 3.75 -11.11
CA MET A 105 -28.65 2.97 -10.56
C MET A 105 -29.50 2.45 -11.71
N GLN A 106 -29.54 1.12 -11.90
CA GLN A 106 -30.55 0.44 -12.70
C GLN A 106 -31.83 0.39 -11.85
N LEU A 107 -32.84 1.16 -12.25
CA LEU A 107 -34.06 1.38 -11.46
C LEU A 107 -35.20 0.44 -11.85
N SER A 108 -35.24 0.00 -13.10
CA SER A 108 -36.23 -0.93 -13.66
C SER A 108 -35.75 -1.48 -15.01
N GLY A 109 -36.65 -2.12 -15.77
CA GLY A 109 -36.36 -2.71 -17.08
C GLY A 109 -35.60 -1.77 -18.02
N HIS A 110 -36.04 -0.52 -18.17
CA HIS A 110 -35.41 0.47 -19.06
C HIS A 110 -35.14 1.81 -18.37
N GLN A 111 -35.46 1.96 -17.08
CA GLN A 111 -35.18 3.20 -16.36
C GLN A 111 -33.89 3.10 -15.55
N TRP A 112 -33.11 4.18 -15.60
CA TRP A 112 -31.84 4.30 -14.91
C TRP A 112 -31.57 5.75 -14.54
N CYS A 113 -30.75 5.95 -13.51
CA CYS A 113 -30.31 7.26 -13.06
C CYS A 113 -28.86 7.16 -12.58
N ALA A 114 -28.03 8.14 -12.92
CA ALA A 114 -26.64 8.20 -12.51
C ALA A 114 -26.32 9.58 -11.93
N VAL A 115 -25.74 9.62 -10.74
CA VAL A 115 -25.41 10.86 -10.02
C VAL A 115 -23.90 11.00 -9.89
N ASN A 116 -23.39 12.18 -10.24
CA ASN A 116 -21.97 12.54 -10.12
C ASN A 116 -21.65 12.92 -8.67
N LEU A 117 -21.14 11.97 -7.90
CA LEU A 117 -20.78 12.14 -6.50
C LEU A 117 -19.68 13.19 -6.29
N THR A 118 -18.75 13.33 -7.24
CA THR A 118 -17.72 14.38 -7.17
C THR A 118 -18.33 15.78 -7.22
N ALA A 119 -19.39 15.97 -8.01
CA ALA A 119 -20.05 17.25 -8.17
C ALA A 119 -20.96 17.61 -6.98
N VAL A 120 -21.72 16.64 -6.46
CA VAL A 120 -22.74 16.91 -5.44
C VAL A 120 -22.31 16.62 -4.00
N ALA A 121 -21.27 15.81 -3.82
CA ALA A 121 -20.95 15.23 -2.52
C ALA A 121 -19.43 15.08 -2.23
N PRO A 122 -18.59 16.09 -2.52
CA PRO A 122 -17.13 15.97 -2.37
C PRO A 122 -16.66 15.77 -0.92
N ASP A 123 -17.52 16.01 0.07
CA ASP A 123 -17.25 15.89 1.51
C ASP A 123 -18.18 14.88 2.22
N LYS A 124 -18.85 14.00 1.48
CA LYS A 124 -19.80 13.02 2.03
C LYS A 124 -19.32 11.58 1.83
N VAL A 125 -20.00 10.67 2.52
CA VAL A 125 -19.89 9.22 2.31
C VAL A 125 -21.27 8.64 1.99
N SER A 126 -21.26 7.48 1.35
CA SER A 126 -22.44 6.65 1.15
C SER A 126 -22.23 5.29 1.78
N VAL A 127 -23.30 4.74 2.37
CA VAL A 127 -23.36 3.36 2.81
C VAL A 127 -24.65 2.80 2.23
N ASN A 128 -24.54 1.83 1.32
CA ASN A 128 -25.69 1.14 0.79
C ASN A 128 -25.53 -0.38 1.03
N PRO A 129 -26.39 -1.00 1.84
CA PRO A 129 -26.37 -2.43 2.07
C PRO A 129 -27.53 -3.12 1.34
N ASN A 130 -27.57 -3.03 0.00
CA ASN A 130 -28.65 -3.57 -0.85
C ASN A 130 -30.01 -2.89 -0.61
N MET A 131 -30.01 -1.56 -0.47
CA MET A 131 -31.21 -0.74 -0.33
C MET A 131 -31.51 0.01 -1.62
N SER A 132 -32.77 -0.04 -2.03
CA SER A 132 -33.31 0.62 -3.23
C SER A 132 -33.96 1.98 -2.94
N ASN A 133 -34.20 2.28 -1.67
CA ASN A 133 -34.96 3.45 -1.22
C ASN A 133 -34.09 4.57 -0.62
N LEU A 134 -32.77 4.55 -0.85
CA LEU A 134 -31.88 5.60 -0.35
C LEU A 134 -32.06 6.90 -1.14
N LYS A 135 -32.58 7.94 -0.48
CA LYS A 135 -32.97 9.21 -1.09
C LYS A 135 -31.77 10.11 -1.37
N PHE A 136 -31.88 10.85 -2.47
CA PHE A 136 -30.94 11.89 -2.87
C PHE A 136 -31.72 12.98 -3.62
N ASP A 137 -31.53 14.23 -3.22
CA ASP A 137 -32.17 15.38 -3.86
C ASP A 137 -31.12 16.11 -4.70
N VAL A 138 -31.24 15.98 -6.03
CA VAL A 138 -30.29 16.53 -7.01
C VAL A 138 -31.04 17.10 -8.22
N ASN A 139 -30.39 18.02 -8.92
CA ASN A 139 -30.95 18.55 -10.16
C ASN A 139 -30.85 17.55 -11.30
N LEU A 140 -31.94 16.83 -11.58
CA LEU A 140 -32.01 15.83 -12.65
C LEU A 140 -31.76 16.43 -14.05
N GLY A 141 -32.08 17.72 -14.25
CA GLY A 141 -31.89 18.42 -15.52
C GLY A 141 -30.49 19.01 -15.76
N ASP A 142 -29.56 18.85 -14.82
CA ASP A 142 -28.16 19.31 -14.96
C ASP A 142 -27.24 18.13 -15.29
N GLU A 143 -26.79 18.05 -16.55
CA GLU A 143 -25.94 16.96 -17.04
C GLU A 143 -24.56 16.87 -16.35
N LEU A 144 -24.12 17.91 -15.63
CA LEU A 144 -22.91 17.84 -14.81
C LEU A 144 -23.15 17.06 -13.52
N VAL A 145 -24.39 17.05 -13.04
CA VAL A 145 -24.84 16.47 -11.78
C VAL A 145 -25.47 15.09 -11.99
N CYS A 146 -26.34 14.95 -12.98
CA CYS A 146 -27.15 13.76 -13.19
C CYS A 146 -27.26 13.40 -14.67
N LEU A 147 -27.24 12.11 -14.98
CA LEU A 147 -27.62 11.54 -16.27
C LEU A 147 -28.70 10.48 -16.01
N HIS A 148 -29.75 10.41 -16.81
CA HIS A 148 -30.84 9.47 -16.56
C HIS A 148 -31.59 9.11 -17.84
N SER A 149 -32.42 8.07 -17.79
CA SER A 149 -33.31 7.67 -18.88
C SER A 149 -34.34 8.77 -19.20
N ALA A 150 -34.68 8.94 -20.48
CA ALA A 150 -35.56 10.02 -20.92
C ALA A 150 -36.99 9.94 -20.33
N ASP A 151 -37.48 8.72 -20.09
CA ASP A 151 -38.84 8.46 -19.60
C ASP A 151 -38.93 8.24 -18.07
N LEU A 152 -37.87 8.57 -17.31
CA LEU A 152 -37.80 8.35 -15.86
C LEU A 152 -39.05 8.87 -15.12
N GLU A 153 -39.38 10.15 -15.27
CA GLU A 153 -40.56 10.71 -14.57
C GLU A 153 -41.88 10.14 -15.12
N LYS A 154 -41.92 9.84 -16.42
CA LYS A 154 -43.12 9.34 -17.10
C LYS A 154 -43.49 7.95 -16.59
N VAL A 155 -42.53 7.03 -16.48
CA VAL A 155 -42.76 5.66 -16.01
C VAL A 155 -43.25 5.66 -14.56
N ALA A 156 -42.66 6.48 -13.68
CA ALA A 156 -43.14 6.63 -12.30
C ALA A 156 -44.59 7.17 -12.23
N LYS A 157 -44.95 8.12 -13.11
CA LYS A 157 -46.34 8.62 -13.22
C LYS A 157 -47.30 7.55 -13.72
N ASP A 158 -46.91 6.80 -14.75
CA ASP A 158 -47.73 5.72 -15.33
C ASP A 158 -47.98 4.58 -14.33
N ALA A 159 -46.99 4.28 -13.47
CA ALA A 159 -47.13 3.35 -12.36
C ALA A 159 -47.92 3.90 -11.17
N GLY A 160 -48.15 5.22 -11.11
CA GLY A 160 -48.81 5.88 -9.99
C GLY A 160 -47.99 5.83 -8.70
N THR A 161 -46.67 6.02 -8.81
CA THR A 161 -45.70 6.05 -7.71
C THR A 161 -44.86 7.32 -7.66
N ALA A 162 -45.01 8.25 -8.61
CA ALA A 162 -44.23 9.48 -8.64
C ALA A 162 -44.43 10.32 -7.36
N GLU A 163 -43.36 10.46 -6.59
CA GLU A 163 -43.24 11.32 -5.42
C GLU A 163 -42.19 12.41 -5.67
N TYR A 164 -42.29 13.54 -4.98
CA TYR A 164 -41.46 14.71 -5.24
C TYR A 164 -40.94 15.33 -3.95
N PHE A 165 -39.74 15.89 -4.02
CA PHE A 165 -39.23 16.76 -2.98
C PHE A 165 -39.94 18.12 -2.99
N ASP A 166 -39.75 18.90 -1.92
CA ASP A 166 -40.38 20.22 -1.76
C ASP A 166 -40.02 21.21 -2.88
N ASP A 167 -38.88 21.02 -3.54
CA ASP A 167 -38.41 21.85 -4.65
C ASP A 167 -38.97 21.43 -6.02
N GLY A 168 -39.77 20.35 -6.05
CA GLY A 168 -40.41 19.81 -7.25
C GLY A 168 -39.56 18.82 -8.04
N GLN A 169 -38.35 18.48 -7.60
CA GLN A 169 -37.60 17.38 -8.20
C GLN A 169 -38.24 16.04 -7.87
N LEU A 170 -38.17 15.11 -8.81
CA LEU A 170 -38.66 13.74 -8.60
C LEU A 170 -37.81 13.05 -7.52
N ASP A 171 -38.47 12.55 -6.48
CA ASP A 171 -37.85 11.65 -5.51
C ASP A 171 -37.73 10.26 -6.15
N VAL A 172 -36.64 10.05 -6.88
CA VAL A 172 -36.36 8.82 -7.63
C VAL A 172 -36.41 7.60 -6.71
N ALA A 173 -35.80 7.69 -5.52
CA ALA A 173 -35.70 6.57 -4.59
C ALA A 173 -37.07 6.13 -4.06
N THR A 174 -37.92 7.08 -3.65
CA THR A 174 -39.29 6.75 -3.21
C THR A 174 -40.18 6.31 -4.37
N SER A 175 -40.00 6.90 -5.55
CA SER A 175 -40.83 6.58 -6.73
C SER A 175 -40.57 5.18 -7.29
N TYR A 176 -39.32 4.70 -7.19
CA TYR A 176 -38.88 3.42 -7.78
C TYR A 176 -38.62 2.33 -6.75
N GLY A 177 -37.99 2.67 -5.63
CA GLY A 177 -37.53 1.71 -4.63
C GLY A 177 -38.66 0.99 -3.91
N LYS A 178 -38.29 -0.05 -3.18
CA LYS A 178 -39.18 -0.83 -2.31
C LYS A 178 -38.81 -0.67 -0.84
N ASP A 179 -39.71 -1.11 0.03
CA ASP A 179 -39.40 -1.24 1.44
C ASP A 179 -38.35 -2.34 1.68
N GLU A 180 -37.44 -2.08 2.61
CA GLU A 180 -36.29 -2.94 2.88
C GLU A 180 -36.46 -3.75 4.17
N SER A 181 -35.88 -4.96 4.18
CA SER A 181 -36.01 -5.86 5.33
C SER A 181 -35.16 -5.41 6.53
N ALA A 182 -35.39 -6.04 7.68
CA ALA A 182 -34.65 -5.73 8.89
C ALA A 182 -33.13 -5.90 8.74
N GLY A 183 -32.69 -6.83 7.88
CA GLY A 183 -31.26 -7.05 7.62
C GLY A 183 -30.59 -5.85 6.95
N GLN A 184 -31.17 -5.35 5.86
CA GLN A 184 -30.68 -4.18 5.11
C GLN A 184 -30.67 -2.93 6.00
N ASN A 185 -31.81 -2.62 6.62
CA ASN A 185 -31.95 -1.44 7.48
C ASN A 185 -30.98 -1.46 8.67
N THR A 186 -30.73 -2.64 9.26
CA THR A 186 -29.75 -2.80 10.35
C THR A 186 -28.33 -2.52 9.86
N ARG A 187 -27.91 -3.09 8.72
CA ARG A 187 -26.58 -2.82 8.14
C ARG A 187 -26.39 -1.33 7.81
N TYR A 188 -27.44 -0.66 7.34
CA TYR A 188 -27.39 0.78 7.05
C TYR A 188 -27.18 1.58 8.32
N ALA A 189 -27.94 1.28 9.38
CA ALA A 189 -27.76 1.90 10.69
C ALA A 189 -26.36 1.63 11.30
N GLN A 190 -25.85 0.42 11.15
CA GLN A 190 -24.49 0.05 11.58
C GLN A 190 -23.43 0.86 10.83
N GLY A 191 -23.52 0.98 9.50
CA GLY A 191 -22.55 1.74 8.71
C GLY A 191 -22.62 3.25 8.95
N ARG A 192 -23.83 3.80 9.11
CA ARG A 192 -24.06 5.17 9.60
C ARG A 192 -23.34 5.42 10.92
N ALA A 193 -23.50 4.52 11.89
CA ALA A 193 -22.81 4.61 13.19
C ALA A 193 -21.28 4.43 13.07
N TYR A 194 -20.80 3.53 12.20
CA TYR A 194 -19.37 3.28 11.95
C TYR A 194 -18.65 4.55 11.49
N PHE A 195 -19.27 5.31 10.58
CA PHE A 195 -18.74 6.60 10.11
C PHE A 195 -19.13 7.78 11.02
N GLY A 196 -19.63 7.51 12.23
CA GLY A 196 -19.89 8.52 13.25
C GLY A 196 -21.12 9.40 13.01
N ASN A 197 -22.04 8.97 12.16
CA ASN A 197 -23.32 9.63 11.91
C ASN A 197 -24.50 8.66 12.15
N PRO A 198 -24.69 8.15 13.39
CA PRO A 198 -25.77 7.22 13.69
C PRO A 198 -27.15 7.83 13.40
N LEU A 199 -28.13 6.99 13.09
CA LEU A 199 -29.51 7.42 12.91
C LEU A 199 -30.03 8.08 14.20
N ALA A 200 -30.78 9.18 14.05
CA ALA A 200 -31.36 9.89 15.17
C ALA A 200 -32.48 9.07 15.84
N GLU A 201 -32.61 9.19 17.16
CA GLU A 201 -33.71 8.56 17.89
C GLU A 201 -35.06 9.08 17.36
N GLY A 202 -36.01 8.16 17.15
CA GLY A 202 -37.34 8.49 16.62
C GLY A 202 -37.43 8.54 15.09
N THR A 203 -36.33 8.40 14.34
CA THR A 203 -36.37 8.33 12.87
C THR A 203 -36.40 6.89 12.33
N TYR A 204 -36.34 5.89 13.20
CA TYR A 204 -36.36 4.47 12.83
C TYR A 204 -37.11 3.64 13.88
N THR A 205 -37.63 2.49 13.44
CA THR A 205 -38.23 1.47 14.32
C THR A 205 -37.29 0.27 14.43
N LYS A 206 -37.29 -0.41 15.59
CA LYS A 206 -36.53 -1.65 15.79
C LYS A 206 -37.35 -2.74 16.45
N ASP A 207 -37.09 -3.99 16.09
CA ASP A 207 -37.59 -5.19 16.76
C ASP A 207 -36.42 -6.10 17.12
N LEU A 208 -36.15 -6.23 18.43
CA LEU A 208 -35.14 -7.12 18.99
C LEU A 208 -35.75 -8.37 19.64
N THR A 209 -37.05 -8.61 19.42
CA THR A 209 -37.82 -9.66 20.09
C THR A 209 -38.21 -10.81 19.16
N THR A 210 -38.20 -10.59 17.84
CA THR A 210 -38.54 -11.65 16.89
C THR A 210 -37.69 -12.91 17.09
N THR A 211 -38.38 -14.06 17.05
CA THR A 211 -37.78 -15.39 17.14
C THR A 211 -37.58 -16.04 15.77
N SER A 212 -38.10 -15.43 14.70
CA SER A 212 -37.95 -15.84 13.30
C SER A 212 -37.35 -14.71 12.45
N GLY A 213 -36.34 -15.03 11.64
CA GLY A 213 -35.66 -14.03 10.81
C GLY A 213 -34.69 -13.14 11.59
N TRP A 214 -34.29 -12.04 10.95
CA TRP A 214 -33.35 -11.06 11.50
C TRP A 214 -34.07 -10.09 12.46
N GLN A 215 -33.42 -9.83 13.59
CA GLN A 215 -33.73 -8.72 14.49
C GLN A 215 -33.05 -7.44 13.98
N GLY A 216 -33.44 -6.30 14.56
CA GLY A 216 -32.76 -5.02 14.38
C GLY A 216 -33.69 -3.92 13.91
N VAL A 217 -33.21 -3.03 13.07
CA VAL A 217 -33.98 -1.90 12.52
C VAL A 217 -34.97 -2.43 11.50
N THR A 218 -36.27 -2.19 11.69
CA THR A 218 -37.34 -2.70 10.81
C THR A 218 -37.84 -1.67 9.81
N SER A 219 -37.68 -0.38 10.09
CA SER A 219 -38.00 0.70 9.16
C SER A 219 -37.20 1.96 9.48
N ILE A 220 -36.99 2.79 8.47
CA ILE A 220 -36.29 4.08 8.55
C ILE A 220 -37.18 5.11 7.84
N SER A 221 -37.41 6.25 8.47
CA SER A 221 -38.39 7.23 7.97
C SER A 221 -37.87 8.02 6.77
N ASP A 222 -36.57 8.30 6.73
CA ASP A 222 -35.92 9.09 5.67
C ASP A 222 -34.48 8.57 5.45
N PRO A 223 -34.32 7.44 4.76
CA PRO A 223 -33.00 6.87 4.49
C PRO A 223 -32.29 7.67 3.38
N GLU A 224 -31.06 8.12 3.63
CA GLU A 224 -30.30 9.01 2.75
C GLU A 224 -29.17 8.25 2.04
N LEU A 225 -28.99 8.48 0.74
CA LEU A 225 -27.86 7.93 -0.01
C LEU A 225 -26.52 8.51 0.47
N LEU A 226 -26.51 9.78 0.85
CA LEU A 226 -25.31 10.55 1.18
C LEU A 226 -25.43 11.16 2.57
N PHE A 227 -24.38 11.07 3.38
CA PHE A 227 -24.33 11.70 4.69
C PHE A 227 -22.92 12.19 5.04
N THR A 228 -22.84 13.08 6.04
CA THR A 228 -21.56 13.65 6.48
C THR A 228 -20.95 12.74 7.55
N PRO A 229 -19.73 12.19 7.34
CA PRO A 229 -19.05 11.41 8.37
C PRO A 229 -18.57 12.30 9.52
N SER A 230 -18.29 11.70 10.67
CA SER A 230 -17.67 12.41 11.80
C SER A 230 -16.16 12.59 11.54
N GLY A 231 -15.83 13.61 10.76
CA GLY A 231 -14.46 13.97 10.40
C GLY A 231 -13.93 13.26 9.15
N GLN A 232 -12.62 13.40 8.91
CA GLN A 232 -11.97 12.82 7.75
C GLN A 232 -11.85 11.30 7.91
N VAL A 233 -12.37 10.55 6.93
CA VAL A 233 -12.23 9.10 6.87
C VAL A 233 -10.79 8.75 6.47
N SER A 234 -10.07 8.07 7.35
CA SER A 234 -8.74 7.56 7.02
C SER A 234 -8.83 6.32 6.11
N LEU A 235 -7.78 6.06 5.33
CA LEU A 235 -7.70 4.86 4.50
C LEU A 235 -7.91 3.56 5.31
N PHE A 236 -7.28 3.49 6.49
CA PHE A 236 -7.46 2.33 7.38
C PHE A 236 -8.91 2.19 7.86
N GLN A 237 -9.59 3.30 8.21
CA GLN A 237 -10.99 3.27 8.59
C GLN A 237 -11.90 2.85 7.42
N ALA A 238 -11.64 3.33 6.19
CA ALA A 238 -12.39 2.94 5.01
C ALA A 238 -12.28 1.42 4.77
N LEU A 239 -11.05 0.88 4.77
CA LEU A 239 -10.80 -0.56 4.62
C LEU A 239 -11.46 -1.38 5.74
N ARG A 240 -11.38 -0.93 6.98
CA ARG A 240 -11.99 -1.63 8.12
C ARG A 240 -13.52 -1.56 8.15
N SER A 241 -14.16 -0.78 7.29
CA SER A 241 -15.62 -0.62 7.29
C SER A 241 -16.35 -1.87 6.79
N TYR A 242 -15.76 -2.63 5.88
CA TYR A 242 -16.34 -3.86 5.34
C TYR A 242 -16.44 -4.98 6.40
N ALA A 243 -15.57 -4.94 7.40
CA ALA A 243 -15.61 -5.81 8.57
C ALA A 243 -16.53 -5.35 9.71
N ALA A 244 -17.20 -4.21 9.60
CA ALA A 244 -17.98 -3.65 10.70
C ALA A 244 -19.17 -4.55 11.08
N ARG A 245 -19.45 -4.69 12.38
CA ARG A 245 -20.55 -5.52 12.90
C ARG A 245 -21.43 -4.76 13.89
N GLY A 246 -21.41 -3.44 13.82
CA GLY A 246 -22.24 -2.55 14.65
C GLY A 246 -21.69 -2.31 16.06
N GLU A 247 -20.38 -2.48 16.26
CA GLU A 247 -19.72 -2.33 17.56
C GLU A 247 -19.92 -0.95 18.22
N GLN A 248 -20.24 0.07 17.42
CA GLN A 248 -20.46 1.45 17.86
C GLN A 248 -21.74 1.61 18.69
N THR A 249 -22.67 0.66 18.62
CA THR A 249 -23.97 0.73 19.29
C THR A 249 -24.25 -0.57 20.03
N SER A 250 -24.57 -0.51 21.32
CA SER A 250 -24.76 -1.73 22.13
C SER A 250 -25.94 -2.60 21.69
N ASP A 251 -26.98 -2.00 21.11
CA ASP A 251 -28.21 -2.67 20.72
C ASP A 251 -28.21 -3.19 19.27
N LEU A 252 -27.31 -2.70 18.41
CA LEU A 252 -27.10 -3.21 17.05
C LEU A 252 -25.73 -3.90 16.85
N ASN A 253 -25.09 -4.34 17.93
CA ASN A 253 -23.82 -5.06 17.89
C ASN A 253 -24.03 -6.57 17.64
N ALA A 254 -23.66 -7.04 16.45
CA ALA A 254 -23.82 -8.44 16.05
C ALA A 254 -22.84 -9.41 16.74
N ASN A 255 -21.83 -8.89 17.46
CA ASN A 255 -20.95 -9.71 18.29
C ASN A 255 -21.64 -10.17 19.59
N THR A 256 -22.63 -9.40 20.05
CA THR A 256 -23.43 -9.71 21.24
C THR A 256 -24.82 -10.26 20.90
N ASN A 257 -25.26 -10.11 19.65
CA ASN A 257 -26.53 -10.63 19.15
C ASN A 257 -26.39 -11.19 17.73
N SER A 258 -26.32 -12.52 17.61
CA SER A 258 -26.17 -13.21 16.32
C SER A 258 -27.39 -13.14 15.40
N ARG A 259 -28.53 -12.59 15.86
CA ARG A 259 -29.73 -12.34 15.04
C ARG A 259 -29.71 -10.97 14.39
N LEU A 260 -28.61 -10.23 14.46
CA LEU A 260 -28.41 -9.01 13.69
C LEU A 260 -27.60 -9.34 12.45
N TYR A 261 -28.09 -8.91 11.28
CA TYR A 261 -27.35 -9.08 10.05
C TYR A 261 -26.29 -7.97 9.93
N ALA A 262 -25.02 -8.36 9.94
CA ALA A 262 -23.88 -7.44 9.96
C ALA A 262 -23.33 -7.15 8.55
N ILE A 263 -22.63 -6.02 8.41
CA ILE A 263 -21.86 -5.70 7.20
C ILE A 263 -20.79 -6.77 7.00
N GLY A 264 -19.88 -6.93 7.96
CA GLY A 264 -18.94 -8.05 8.00
C GLY A 264 -19.68 -9.35 8.33
N ASN A 265 -19.76 -10.27 7.39
CA ASN A 265 -20.46 -11.55 7.56
C ASN A 265 -19.82 -12.69 6.75
N ASN A 266 -20.43 -13.88 6.83
CA ASN A 266 -19.87 -15.11 6.26
C ASN A 266 -20.12 -15.29 4.75
N ARG A 267 -20.79 -14.34 4.08
CA ARG A 267 -21.11 -14.37 2.65
C ARG A 267 -20.12 -13.62 1.78
N THR A 268 -19.24 -12.82 2.38
CA THR A 268 -18.21 -12.09 1.64
C THR A 268 -17.16 -13.07 1.09
N VAL A 269 -17.00 -13.08 -0.23
CA VAL A 269 -15.96 -13.82 -0.94
C VAL A 269 -14.75 -12.94 -1.27
N GLU A 270 -15.00 -11.65 -1.46
CA GLU A 270 -14.02 -10.61 -1.79
C GLU A 270 -14.46 -9.27 -1.22
N THR A 271 -13.50 -8.39 -0.99
CA THR A 271 -13.73 -6.97 -0.78
C THR A 271 -12.68 -6.15 -1.52
N HIS A 272 -13.12 -5.17 -2.29
CA HIS A 272 -12.26 -4.26 -3.03
C HIS A 272 -12.59 -2.80 -2.75
N MET A 273 -11.56 -1.96 -2.78
CA MET A 273 -11.68 -0.51 -2.66
C MET A 273 -10.72 0.19 -3.63
N PHE A 274 -11.26 1.08 -4.45
CA PHE A 274 -10.47 1.93 -5.35
C PHE A 274 -10.16 3.26 -4.67
N GLN A 275 -8.90 3.44 -4.25
CA GLN A 275 -8.39 4.72 -3.80
C GLN A 275 -7.92 5.53 -5.01
N ILE A 276 -8.78 6.42 -5.50
CA ILE A 276 -8.50 7.24 -6.68
C ILE A 276 -8.00 8.61 -6.26
N ARG A 277 -6.81 8.98 -6.72
CA ARG A 277 -6.09 10.18 -6.29
C ARG A 277 -6.12 11.26 -7.36
N SER A 278 -6.55 12.46 -6.97
CA SER A 278 -6.64 13.60 -7.87
C SER A 278 -5.26 14.11 -8.31
N GLY A 279 -5.19 14.65 -9.52
CA GLY A 279 -3.97 15.28 -10.07
C GLY A 279 -2.88 14.31 -10.52
N LEU A 280 -3.10 12.99 -10.42
CA LEU A 280 -2.21 11.96 -10.98
C LEU A 280 -2.66 11.53 -12.38
N THR A 281 -1.72 11.02 -13.17
CA THR A 281 -2.03 10.42 -14.48
C THR A 281 -2.85 9.14 -14.28
N SER A 282 -3.74 8.84 -15.24
CA SER A 282 -4.74 7.76 -15.11
C SER A 282 -4.14 6.39 -14.80
N ASP A 283 -2.96 6.09 -15.33
CA ASP A 283 -2.20 4.86 -15.08
C ASP A 283 -1.81 4.66 -13.61
N ILE A 284 -1.67 5.73 -12.84
CA ILE A 284 -1.26 5.69 -11.42
C ILE A 284 -2.22 6.40 -10.48
N ALA A 285 -3.35 6.90 -10.95
CA ALA A 285 -4.30 7.61 -10.09
C ALA A 285 -4.94 6.66 -9.07
N THR A 286 -5.26 5.43 -9.51
CA THR A 286 -5.94 4.42 -8.72
C THR A 286 -4.95 3.47 -8.03
N VAL A 287 -5.14 3.28 -6.73
CA VAL A 287 -4.66 2.09 -6.00
C VAL A 287 -5.87 1.24 -5.65
N GLN A 288 -5.92 0.01 -6.15
CA GLN A 288 -6.92 -0.98 -5.77
C GLN A 288 -6.42 -1.73 -4.54
N TRP A 289 -7.21 -1.71 -3.47
CA TRP A 289 -6.98 -2.45 -2.25
C TRP A 289 -7.94 -3.63 -2.25
N GLU A 290 -7.42 -4.85 -2.25
CA GLU A 290 -8.23 -6.06 -2.42
C GLU A 290 -7.95 -7.07 -1.30
N ALA A 291 -9.02 -7.47 -0.62
CA ALA A 291 -9.02 -8.44 0.46
C ALA A 291 -9.82 -9.67 0.01
N LEU A 292 -9.23 -10.85 0.16
CA LEU A 292 -9.89 -12.11 -0.20
C LEU A 292 -10.57 -12.71 1.03
N SER A 293 -11.61 -13.50 0.79
CA SER A 293 -12.46 -14.08 1.83
C SER A 293 -13.18 -13.03 2.68
N ARG A 294 -13.70 -13.44 3.83
CA ARG A 294 -14.50 -12.57 4.70
C ARG A 294 -13.64 -11.46 5.31
N ASP A 295 -14.08 -10.22 5.16
CA ASP A 295 -13.27 -9.04 5.54
C ASP A 295 -13.01 -8.92 7.05
N GLU A 296 -13.85 -9.56 7.88
CA GLU A 296 -13.70 -9.52 9.34
C GLU A 296 -12.29 -9.91 9.79
N PHE A 297 -11.75 -11.01 9.24
CA PHE A 297 -10.38 -11.46 9.48
C PHE A 297 -9.58 -11.55 8.16
N SER A 298 -9.69 -10.51 7.33
CA SER A 298 -8.87 -10.34 6.12
C SER A 298 -7.92 -9.14 6.18
N VAL A 299 -7.13 -8.98 5.12
CA VAL A 299 -6.18 -7.90 4.87
C VAL A 299 -6.18 -7.55 3.39
N ALA A 300 -6.25 -6.26 3.07
CA ALA A 300 -6.28 -5.76 1.71
C ALA A 300 -4.87 -5.52 1.17
N VAL A 301 -4.54 -6.18 0.06
CA VAL A 301 -3.27 -6.06 -0.66
C VAL A 301 -3.38 -4.91 -1.68
N PRO A 302 -2.47 -3.92 -1.68
CA PRO A 302 -2.54 -2.81 -2.62
C PRO A 302 -1.95 -3.16 -3.99
N SER A 303 -2.60 -2.69 -5.05
CA SER A 303 -2.13 -2.78 -6.42
C SER A 303 -2.36 -1.50 -7.22
N TYR A 304 -1.48 -1.25 -8.19
CA TYR A 304 -1.75 -0.33 -9.29
C TYR A 304 -2.46 -1.10 -10.40
N SER A 305 -3.74 -1.42 -10.21
CA SER A 305 -4.46 -2.39 -11.05
C SER A 305 -4.52 -2.02 -12.53
N ALA A 306 -4.61 -0.74 -12.88
CA ALA A 306 -4.53 -0.26 -14.27
C ALA A 306 -3.20 -0.59 -14.99
N LEU A 307 -2.15 -0.93 -14.23
CA LEU A 307 -0.81 -1.28 -14.73
C LEU A 307 -0.46 -2.77 -14.59
N LEU A 308 -1.29 -3.54 -13.88
CA LEU A 308 -1.04 -4.96 -13.64
C LEU A 308 -1.26 -5.77 -14.93
N THR A 309 -0.30 -6.65 -15.21
CA THR A 309 -0.37 -7.59 -16.33
C THR A 309 0.00 -9.01 -15.92
N LYS A 310 0.38 -9.20 -14.65
CA LYS A 310 0.82 -10.46 -14.07
C LYS A 310 0.40 -10.53 -12.61
N VAL A 311 0.04 -11.74 -12.19
CA VAL A 311 -0.19 -12.09 -10.80
C VAL A 311 0.54 -13.42 -10.51
N ASP A 312 0.87 -13.67 -9.24
CA ASP A 312 1.42 -14.96 -8.82
C ASP A 312 0.29 -16.00 -8.81
N THR A 313 0.24 -16.87 -9.81
CA THR A 313 -0.86 -17.85 -9.98
C THR A 313 -0.87 -18.96 -8.93
N THR A 314 0.13 -19.03 -8.05
CA THR A 314 0.07 -19.88 -6.85
C THR A 314 -0.72 -19.20 -5.74
N ILE A 315 -0.53 -17.89 -5.55
CA ILE A 315 -1.23 -17.09 -4.54
C ILE A 315 -2.67 -16.78 -5.00
N TYR A 316 -2.84 -16.50 -6.29
CA TYR A 316 -4.10 -16.17 -6.96
C TYR A 316 -4.34 -17.17 -8.10
N PRO A 317 -4.88 -18.38 -7.80
CA PRO A 317 -5.17 -19.38 -8.81
C PRO A 317 -6.08 -18.83 -9.93
N GLU A 318 -5.83 -19.27 -11.17
CA GLU A 318 -6.73 -18.98 -12.28
C GLU A 318 -8.09 -19.68 -12.05
N VAL A 319 -9.18 -19.08 -12.54
CA VAL A 319 -10.55 -19.55 -12.30
C VAL A 319 -10.77 -21.03 -12.69
N ASP A 320 -10.11 -21.50 -13.74
CA ASP A 320 -10.20 -22.89 -14.23
C ASP A 320 -9.20 -23.84 -13.55
N LYS A 321 -8.38 -23.34 -12.61
CA LYS A 321 -7.33 -24.08 -11.90
C LYS A 321 -7.55 -24.15 -10.39
N TRP A 322 -8.70 -23.71 -9.89
CA TRP A 322 -9.06 -23.88 -8.50
C TRP A 322 -9.09 -25.36 -8.11
N ASP A 323 -8.34 -25.71 -7.06
CA ASP A 323 -8.50 -26.99 -6.37
C ASP A 323 -9.61 -26.84 -5.33
N GLU A 324 -10.69 -27.61 -5.50
CA GLU A 324 -11.82 -27.64 -4.57
C GLU A 324 -11.62 -28.64 -3.42
N SER A 325 -10.50 -29.36 -3.35
CA SER A 325 -10.22 -30.32 -2.28
C SER A 325 -10.12 -29.68 -0.89
N HIS A 326 -9.82 -28.37 -0.83
CA HIS A 326 -9.74 -27.55 0.39
C HIS A 326 -11.05 -26.83 0.73
N THR A 327 -12.17 -27.18 0.08
CA THR A 327 -13.48 -26.55 0.34
C THR A 327 -14.23 -27.17 1.52
N GLY A 328 -15.14 -26.40 2.11
CA GLY A 328 -16.06 -26.89 3.13
C GLY A 328 -17.19 -27.74 2.55
N ASP A 329 -17.89 -28.49 3.41
CA ASP A 329 -18.94 -29.43 2.99
C ASP A 329 -20.16 -28.76 2.34
N ALA A 330 -20.33 -27.44 2.49
CA ALA A 330 -21.41 -26.68 1.89
C ALA A 330 -21.17 -25.16 1.87
N HIS A 331 -21.84 -24.48 0.94
CA HIS A 331 -21.92 -23.02 0.88
C HIS A 331 -22.40 -22.41 2.22
N GLU A 332 -21.80 -21.27 2.60
CA GLU A 332 -22.09 -20.51 3.84
C GLU A 332 -21.91 -21.28 5.16
N ARG A 333 -21.25 -22.45 5.14
CA ARG A 333 -21.05 -23.27 6.34
C ARG A 333 -19.56 -23.52 6.59
N ASP A 334 -19.13 -23.11 7.77
CA ASP A 334 -17.76 -23.30 8.23
C ASP A 334 -17.42 -24.78 8.43
N ASN A 335 -16.27 -25.20 7.89
CA ASN A 335 -15.68 -26.52 8.13
C ASN A 335 -14.43 -26.37 9.00
N VAL A 336 -14.61 -26.34 10.32
CA VAL A 336 -13.51 -26.21 11.28
C VAL A 336 -12.48 -27.33 11.15
N LYS A 337 -12.91 -28.56 10.84
CA LYS A 337 -11.98 -29.68 10.64
C LYS A 337 -11.10 -29.46 9.42
N GLY A 338 -11.69 -29.00 8.31
CA GLY A 338 -10.96 -28.62 7.10
C GLY A 338 -9.96 -27.50 7.37
N ALA A 339 -10.39 -26.44 8.06
CA ALA A 339 -9.51 -25.32 8.41
C ALA A 339 -8.34 -25.71 9.36
N LEU A 340 -8.44 -26.83 10.09
CA LEU A 340 -7.36 -27.38 10.90
C LEU A 340 -6.43 -28.33 10.14
N ASP A 341 -6.82 -28.79 8.95
CA ASP A 341 -6.06 -29.74 8.13
C ASP A 341 -5.10 -29.01 7.20
N ALA A 342 -3.83 -28.92 7.62
CA ALA A 342 -2.79 -28.30 6.80
C ALA A 342 -2.38 -29.16 5.58
N SER A 343 -2.86 -30.40 5.45
CA SER A 343 -2.44 -31.29 4.34
C SER A 343 -3.07 -30.94 3.00
N THR A 344 -4.14 -30.14 3.01
CA THR A 344 -4.86 -29.66 1.83
C THR A 344 -4.45 -28.23 1.41
N ASP A 345 -3.53 -27.59 2.16
CA ASP A 345 -2.98 -26.27 1.81
C ASP A 345 -2.40 -26.27 0.39
N ASN A 346 -2.84 -25.34 -0.46
CA ASN A 346 -2.46 -25.29 -1.88
C ASN A 346 -1.68 -24.03 -2.29
N GLY A 347 -1.35 -23.14 -1.35
CA GLY A 347 -0.61 -21.92 -1.61
C GLY A 347 -1.45 -20.68 -1.90
N SER A 348 -2.78 -20.82 -2.00
CA SER A 348 -3.69 -19.69 -2.25
C SER A 348 -3.86 -18.79 -1.02
N LEU A 349 -3.86 -17.48 -1.24
CA LEU A 349 -4.16 -16.51 -0.18
C LEU A 349 -5.63 -16.56 0.27
N ASP A 350 -6.57 -16.80 -0.64
CA ASP A 350 -8.00 -16.89 -0.31
C ASP A 350 -8.27 -18.05 0.67
N TYR A 351 -7.70 -19.24 0.42
CA TYR A 351 -7.85 -20.38 1.34
C TYR A 351 -7.21 -20.12 2.72
N VAL A 352 -6.05 -19.46 2.77
CA VAL A 352 -5.43 -19.07 4.04
C VAL A 352 -6.33 -18.11 4.82
N LEU A 353 -6.89 -17.10 4.17
CA LEU A 353 -7.78 -16.12 4.81
C LEU A 353 -9.14 -16.73 5.16
N MET A 354 -9.65 -17.68 4.37
CA MET A 354 -10.85 -18.45 4.65
C MET A 354 -10.69 -19.29 5.93
N ASP A 355 -9.56 -19.97 6.09
CA ASP A 355 -9.28 -20.78 7.27
C ASP A 355 -9.06 -19.91 8.51
N ILE A 356 -8.34 -18.78 8.39
CA ILE A 356 -8.22 -17.80 9.48
C ILE A 356 -9.61 -17.33 9.92
N ASN A 357 -10.47 -16.95 8.97
CA ASN A 357 -11.82 -16.54 9.27
C ASN A 357 -12.64 -17.66 9.93
N THR A 358 -12.54 -18.88 9.42
CA THR A 358 -13.24 -20.05 9.96
C THR A 358 -12.86 -20.29 11.42
N LEU A 359 -11.55 -20.31 11.73
CA LEU A 359 -11.07 -20.54 13.07
C LEU A 359 -11.39 -19.35 14.00
N ALA A 360 -11.14 -18.12 13.57
CA ALA A 360 -11.39 -16.92 14.36
C ALA A 360 -12.88 -16.71 14.66
N TYR A 361 -13.76 -17.05 13.72
CA TYR A 361 -15.21 -16.95 13.91
C TYR A 361 -15.74 -18.03 14.87
N ASN A 362 -15.32 -19.29 14.71
CA ASN A 362 -15.83 -20.40 15.53
C ASN A 362 -15.22 -20.46 16.93
N TYR A 363 -14.03 -19.90 17.13
CA TYR A 363 -13.36 -19.76 18.43
C TYR A 363 -13.22 -18.29 18.83
N ARG A 364 -14.30 -17.51 18.65
CA ARG A 364 -14.32 -16.05 18.76
C ARG A 364 -13.78 -15.51 20.08
N ASP A 365 -14.11 -16.16 21.19
CA ASP A 365 -13.70 -15.77 22.54
C ASP A 365 -12.17 -15.83 22.73
N LYS A 366 -11.49 -16.71 21.98
CA LYS A 366 -10.04 -16.91 22.07
C LYS A 366 -9.25 -16.28 20.92
N LEU A 367 -9.78 -16.30 19.71
CA LEU A 367 -9.03 -15.98 18.50
C LEU A 367 -9.40 -14.63 17.89
N ALA A 368 -10.64 -14.15 18.00
CA ALA A 368 -11.07 -12.99 17.21
C ALA A 368 -10.28 -11.71 17.49
N VAL A 369 -10.16 -11.31 18.76
CA VAL A 369 -9.43 -10.09 19.15
C VAL A 369 -7.95 -10.15 18.78
N PRO A 370 -7.18 -11.19 19.18
CA PRO A 370 -5.76 -11.27 18.84
C PRO A 370 -5.49 -11.41 17.33
N THR A 371 -6.30 -12.18 16.60
CA THR A 371 -6.20 -12.30 15.14
C THR A 371 -6.44 -10.95 14.47
N ARG A 372 -7.49 -10.22 14.88
CA ARG A 372 -7.78 -8.89 14.31
C ARG A 372 -6.67 -7.88 14.61
N ALA A 373 -6.12 -7.89 15.82
CA ALA A 373 -5.01 -7.02 16.18
C ALA A 373 -3.76 -7.25 15.30
N TYR A 374 -3.45 -8.51 14.99
CA TYR A 374 -2.35 -8.85 14.09
C TYR A 374 -2.58 -8.39 12.65
N LEU A 375 -3.77 -8.66 12.10
CA LEU A 375 -4.12 -8.26 10.74
C LEU A 375 -4.20 -6.73 10.61
N ASP A 376 -4.61 -6.01 11.66
CA ASP A 376 -4.58 -4.55 11.70
C ASP A 376 -3.16 -4.00 11.69
N ALA A 377 -2.22 -4.63 12.40
CA ALA A 377 -0.81 -4.26 12.36
C ALA A 377 -0.24 -4.45 10.94
N LEU A 378 -0.52 -5.60 10.32
CA LEU A 378 -0.11 -5.88 8.93
C LEU A 378 -0.71 -4.88 7.93
N GLN A 379 -2.01 -4.59 8.03
CA GLN A 379 -2.68 -3.62 7.14
C GLN A 379 -2.06 -2.22 7.27
N LYS A 380 -1.72 -1.78 8.49
CA LYS A 380 -1.07 -0.49 8.73
C LYS A 380 0.33 -0.42 8.13
N GLU A 381 1.10 -1.51 8.16
CA GLU A 381 2.40 -1.56 7.49
C GLU A 381 2.27 -1.47 5.96
N LEU A 382 1.31 -2.18 5.35
CA LEU A 382 1.02 -2.06 3.92
C LEU A 382 0.65 -0.61 3.55
N ILE A 383 -0.24 0.02 4.33
CA ILE A 383 -0.63 1.43 4.14
C ILE A 383 0.57 2.37 4.28
N SER A 384 1.39 2.19 5.31
CA SER A 384 2.56 3.03 5.55
C SER A 384 3.56 2.94 4.40
N GLN A 385 3.88 1.73 3.97
CA GLN A 385 4.83 1.49 2.89
C GLN A 385 4.28 1.88 1.51
N GLN A 386 2.96 1.86 1.31
CA GLN A 386 2.33 2.36 0.09
C GLN A 386 2.69 3.83 -0.17
N ALA A 387 2.82 4.67 0.87
CA ALA A 387 3.22 6.06 0.70
C ALA A 387 4.61 6.19 0.05
N THR A 388 5.57 5.38 0.49
CA THR A 388 6.91 5.30 -0.14
C THR A 388 6.81 4.79 -1.57
N VAL A 389 6.01 3.75 -1.80
CA VAL A 389 5.77 3.18 -3.14
C VAL A 389 5.18 4.23 -4.09
N ASP A 390 4.26 5.06 -3.62
CA ASP A 390 3.65 6.13 -4.41
C ASP A 390 4.68 7.13 -4.92
N ASP A 391 5.63 7.52 -4.08
CA ASP A 391 6.68 8.45 -4.46
C ASP A 391 7.65 7.85 -5.47
N ILE A 392 7.93 6.54 -5.39
CA ILE A 392 8.69 5.82 -6.40
C ILE A 392 7.92 5.76 -7.72
N MET A 393 6.62 5.45 -7.67
CA MET A 393 5.79 5.30 -8.86
C MET A 393 5.67 6.63 -9.63
N LYS A 394 5.49 7.74 -8.91
CA LYS A 394 5.47 9.10 -9.51
C LYS A 394 6.78 9.42 -10.23
N GLN A 395 7.93 9.04 -9.67
CA GLN A 395 9.26 9.29 -10.24
C GLN A 395 9.62 8.32 -11.36
N THR A 396 8.95 7.17 -11.44
CA THR A 396 9.21 6.14 -12.44
C THR A 396 8.67 6.58 -13.81
N PRO A 397 9.48 6.55 -14.88
CA PRO A 397 9.01 6.88 -16.23
C PRO A 397 7.84 5.98 -16.64
N ALA A 398 6.83 6.54 -17.32
CA ALA A 398 5.58 5.83 -17.65
C ALA A 398 5.81 4.44 -18.28
N LYS A 399 6.76 4.34 -19.22
CA LYS A 399 7.11 3.09 -19.91
C LYS A 399 7.64 1.98 -18.99
N ASP A 400 8.11 2.31 -17.78
CA ASP A 400 8.72 1.39 -16.82
C ASP A 400 7.76 1.09 -15.64
N ARG A 401 6.57 1.72 -15.59
CA ARG A 401 5.63 1.62 -14.45
C ARG A 401 4.94 0.27 -14.35
N SER A 402 4.58 -0.38 -15.47
CA SER A 402 3.94 -1.71 -15.43
C SER A 402 4.86 -2.78 -14.84
N ASP A 403 6.15 -2.78 -15.20
CA ASP A 403 7.13 -3.71 -14.63
C ASP A 403 7.31 -3.48 -13.13
N LEU A 404 7.33 -2.21 -12.71
CA LEU A 404 7.39 -1.85 -11.29
C LEU A 404 6.12 -2.26 -10.55
N ALA A 405 4.93 -2.02 -11.11
CA ALA A 405 3.64 -2.38 -10.51
C ALA A 405 3.53 -3.89 -10.29
N ASN A 406 3.85 -4.70 -11.31
CA ASN A 406 3.88 -6.16 -11.21
C ASN A 406 4.81 -6.63 -10.07
N LYS A 407 6.03 -6.08 -10.01
CA LYS A 407 7.02 -6.45 -8.98
C LYS A 407 6.56 -6.08 -7.57
N LEU A 408 6.00 -4.89 -7.40
CA LEU A 408 5.50 -4.41 -6.12
C LEU A 408 4.32 -5.25 -5.64
N PHE A 409 3.37 -5.55 -6.52
CA PHE A 409 2.22 -6.38 -6.18
C PHE A 409 2.63 -7.82 -5.83
N GLU A 410 3.57 -8.39 -6.59
CA GLU A 410 4.17 -9.70 -6.27
C GLU A 410 4.80 -9.70 -4.87
N GLN A 411 5.58 -8.67 -4.52
CA GLN A 411 6.20 -8.55 -3.19
C GLN A 411 5.14 -8.43 -2.08
N ALA A 412 4.19 -7.50 -2.23
CA ALA A 412 3.12 -7.30 -1.24
C ALA A 412 2.31 -8.59 -1.02
N SER A 413 1.99 -9.30 -2.10
CA SER A 413 1.25 -10.55 -2.07
C SER A 413 2.02 -11.66 -1.35
N LYS A 414 3.30 -11.85 -1.68
CA LYS A 414 4.15 -12.88 -1.06
C LYS A 414 4.35 -12.65 0.43
N GLU A 415 4.59 -11.41 0.84
CA GLU A 415 4.76 -11.10 2.26
C GLU A 415 3.45 -11.20 3.03
N THR A 416 2.34 -10.73 2.44
CA THR A 416 1.01 -10.90 3.02
C THR A 416 0.70 -12.38 3.22
N TYR A 417 0.87 -13.21 2.19
CA TYR A 417 0.69 -14.67 2.28
C TYR A 417 1.58 -15.29 3.36
N ALA A 418 2.87 -14.95 3.41
CA ALA A 418 3.78 -15.50 4.41
C ALA A 418 3.35 -15.15 5.84
N LYS A 419 2.91 -13.90 6.07
CA LYS A 419 2.43 -13.42 7.37
C LYS A 419 1.12 -14.09 7.79
N THR A 420 0.14 -14.15 6.90
CA THR A 420 -1.16 -14.77 7.18
C THR A 420 -1.03 -16.28 7.33
N LYS A 421 -0.18 -16.94 6.53
CA LYS A 421 0.07 -18.37 6.66
C LYS A 421 0.72 -18.72 8.00
N ALA A 422 1.71 -17.94 8.44
CA ALA A 422 2.34 -18.13 9.74
C ALA A 422 1.33 -17.95 10.88
N LEU A 423 0.48 -16.91 10.81
CA LEU A 423 -0.62 -16.71 11.75
C LEU A 423 -1.58 -17.92 11.78
N LEU A 424 -1.98 -18.42 10.62
CA LEU A 424 -2.87 -19.58 10.51
C LEU A 424 -2.25 -20.83 11.15
N ASP A 425 -0.96 -21.09 10.91
CA ASP A 425 -0.27 -22.25 11.49
C ASP A 425 -0.16 -22.15 13.03
N GLU A 426 0.03 -20.94 13.56
CA GLU A 426 -0.05 -20.70 15.00
C GLU A 426 -1.46 -20.93 15.55
N MET A 427 -2.50 -20.46 14.85
CA MET A 427 -3.89 -20.70 15.24
C MET A 427 -4.22 -22.21 15.24
N ARG A 428 -3.83 -22.94 14.19
CA ARG A 428 -3.99 -24.40 14.11
C ARG A 428 -3.27 -25.11 15.26
N THR A 429 -2.04 -24.71 15.56
CA THR A 429 -1.26 -25.26 16.68
C THR A 429 -1.95 -25.01 18.02
N TYR A 430 -2.44 -23.79 18.24
CA TYR A 430 -3.14 -23.41 19.46
C TYR A 430 -4.45 -24.20 19.66
N VAL A 431 -5.28 -24.31 18.61
CA VAL A 431 -6.53 -25.06 18.64
C VAL A 431 -6.29 -26.55 18.87
N ASN A 432 -5.37 -27.17 18.10
CA ASN A 432 -5.01 -28.58 18.28
C ASN A 432 -4.35 -28.87 19.65
N GLY A 433 -3.69 -27.87 20.25
CA GLY A 433 -3.16 -27.93 21.61
C GLY A 433 -4.20 -27.84 22.73
N GLY A 434 -5.48 -27.66 22.38
CA GLY A 434 -6.60 -27.60 23.31
C GLY A 434 -6.84 -26.23 23.96
N MET A 435 -6.26 -25.14 23.41
CA MET A 435 -6.59 -23.75 23.76
C MET A 435 -6.51 -23.43 25.26
N LYS A 436 -5.50 -23.95 25.96
CA LYS A 436 -5.41 -23.87 27.42
C LYS A 436 -5.13 -22.45 27.95
N ASP A 437 -4.35 -21.68 27.21
CA ASP A 437 -3.95 -20.30 27.54
C ASP A 437 -4.60 -19.30 26.57
N ASP A 438 -4.31 -18.01 26.67
CA ASP A 438 -4.78 -17.03 25.67
C ASP A 438 -3.90 -17.07 24.41
N PHE A 439 -4.52 -16.93 23.23
CA PHE A 439 -3.80 -16.88 21.97
C PHE A 439 -3.15 -15.52 21.76
N VAL A 440 -1.85 -15.52 21.46
CA VAL A 440 -1.08 -14.31 21.13
C VAL A 440 -0.22 -14.61 19.91
N PRO A 441 -0.49 -13.99 18.75
CA PRO A 441 0.34 -14.13 17.57
C PRO A 441 1.81 -13.80 17.89
N SER A 442 2.72 -14.70 17.54
CA SER A 442 4.11 -14.61 17.97
C SER A 442 4.83 -13.37 17.43
N ASP A 443 4.40 -12.91 16.25
CA ASP A 443 4.94 -11.74 15.54
C ASP A 443 4.19 -10.44 15.86
N LEU A 444 3.20 -10.43 16.76
CA LEU A 444 2.52 -9.21 17.21
C LEU A 444 3.30 -8.54 18.37
N ASP A 445 3.66 -7.27 18.21
CA ASP A 445 3.99 -6.38 19.34
C ASP A 445 2.71 -5.71 19.84
N ALA A 446 1.99 -6.39 20.74
CA ALA A 446 0.71 -5.92 21.25
C ALA A 446 0.78 -4.58 21.99
N ALA A 447 1.95 -4.20 22.52
CA ALA A 447 2.12 -2.92 23.21
C ALA A 447 2.16 -1.74 22.23
N LYS A 448 2.70 -1.96 21.02
CA LYS A 448 2.74 -0.95 19.97
C LYS A 448 1.57 -1.05 18.99
N GLY A 449 0.96 -2.23 18.88
CA GLY A 449 -0.03 -2.53 17.83
C GLY A 449 0.60 -2.68 16.45
N ASP A 450 1.86 -3.15 16.41
CA ASP A 450 2.72 -3.30 15.22
C ASP A 450 3.24 -4.74 15.10
N LEU A 451 3.86 -5.09 13.97
CA LEU A 451 4.58 -6.36 13.83
C LEU A 451 5.96 -6.27 14.48
N LYS A 452 6.48 -7.40 14.98
CA LYS A 452 7.86 -7.51 15.48
C LYS A 452 8.85 -7.58 14.32
N ALA A 453 8.53 -8.37 13.30
CA ALA A 453 9.24 -8.40 12.04
C ALA A 453 8.43 -7.65 10.97
N PRO A 454 8.91 -6.51 10.46
CA PRO A 454 8.17 -5.76 9.44
C PRO A 454 8.12 -6.50 8.10
N ILE A 455 7.21 -6.09 7.23
CA ILE A 455 7.24 -6.41 5.80
C ILE A 455 8.20 -5.48 5.03
N TYR A 456 8.57 -5.83 3.80
CA TYR A 456 9.52 -5.11 2.95
C TYR A 456 8.91 -4.80 1.56
N TYR A 457 7.62 -4.48 1.55
CA TYR A 457 6.85 -4.09 0.36
C TYR A 457 7.52 -2.95 -0.42
N ALA A 458 7.80 -1.82 0.23
CA ALA A 458 8.44 -0.67 -0.41
C ALA A 458 9.89 -0.96 -0.82
N THR A 459 10.58 -1.82 -0.07
CA THR A 459 11.98 -2.22 -0.33
C THR A 459 12.16 -2.78 -1.73
N ALA A 460 11.17 -3.48 -2.29
CA ALA A 460 11.21 -3.98 -3.65
C ALA A 460 11.22 -2.88 -4.74
N GLY A 461 10.84 -1.64 -4.40
CA GLY A 461 10.88 -0.49 -5.31
C GLY A 461 12.13 0.39 -5.19
N VAL A 462 12.79 0.41 -4.02
CA VAL A 462 13.80 1.41 -3.65
C VAL A 462 15.22 0.99 -4.03
N ALA A 463 15.97 1.88 -4.68
CA ALA A 463 17.39 1.67 -4.94
C ALA A 463 18.23 1.96 -3.68
N PRO A 464 19.38 1.30 -3.48
CA PRO A 464 20.27 1.64 -2.37
C PRO A 464 20.80 3.08 -2.49
N GLN A 465 21.16 3.64 -1.34
CA GLN A 465 21.86 4.92 -1.22
C GLN A 465 23.16 4.74 -0.42
N ILE A 466 24.28 5.19 -0.97
CA ILE A 466 25.57 5.20 -0.25
C ILE A 466 25.61 6.41 0.69
N THR A 467 25.91 6.17 1.96
CA THR A 467 25.99 7.16 3.03
C THR A 467 27.42 7.41 3.50
N GLU A 468 28.35 6.49 3.24
CA GLU A 468 29.79 6.68 3.45
C GLU A 468 30.58 6.19 2.23
N GLN A 469 31.40 7.06 1.66
CA GLN A 469 32.25 6.78 0.50
C GLN A 469 33.63 6.27 0.94
N PRO A 470 34.28 5.41 0.13
CA PRO A 470 35.63 4.99 0.40
C PRO A 470 36.61 6.16 0.19
N GLN A 471 37.66 6.22 1.00
CA GLN A 471 38.58 7.36 1.01
C GLN A 471 39.86 7.05 0.26
N SER A 472 40.29 7.99 -0.59
CA SER A 472 41.61 7.92 -1.24
C SER A 472 42.73 8.13 -0.21
N ALA A 473 43.86 7.46 -0.39
CA ALA A 473 44.99 7.55 0.54
C ALA A 473 46.33 7.26 -0.15
N THR A 474 47.42 7.63 0.52
CA THR A 474 48.79 7.33 0.09
C THR A 474 49.54 6.60 1.19
N TYR A 475 50.25 5.53 0.83
CA TYR A 475 51.02 4.68 1.73
C TYR A 475 52.45 4.50 1.20
N GLU A 476 53.40 4.18 2.08
CA GLU A 476 54.66 3.59 1.64
C GLU A 476 54.52 2.06 1.52
N LYS A 477 55.36 1.46 0.68
CA LYS A 477 55.40 0.02 0.48
C LYS A 477 55.57 -0.73 1.81
N GLY A 478 54.62 -1.62 2.09
CA GLY A 478 54.57 -2.44 3.30
C GLY A 478 54.00 -1.74 4.54
N ASP A 479 53.49 -0.51 4.42
CA ASP A 479 52.78 0.14 5.51
C ASP A 479 51.45 -0.57 5.80
N LYS A 480 51.02 -0.55 7.06
CA LYS A 480 49.68 -1.02 7.43
C LYS A 480 48.65 0.01 6.95
N ALA A 481 47.90 -0.33 5.91
CA ALA A 481 46.78 0.48 5.44
C ALA A 481 45.51 0.23 6.27
N ALA A 482 44.64 1.23 6.29
CA ALA A 482 43.26 1.05 6.75
C ALA A 482 42.45 0.41 5.63
N ASP A 483 41.51 -0.46 5.98
CA ASP A 483 40.56 -0.99 5.01
C ASP A 483 39.70 0.15 4.45
N LEU A 484 39.44 0.11 3.15
CA LEU A 484 38.41 0.96 2.57
C LEU A 484 37.05 0.54 3.10
N LYS A 485 36.13 1.50 3.22
CA LYS A 485 34.80 1.27 3.78
C LYS A 485 33.74 1.97 2.95
N VAL A 486 32.63 1.27 2.75
CA VAL A 486 31.38 1.81 2.20
C VAL A 486 30.26 1.50 3.17
N ILE A 487 29.44 2.50 3.48
CA ILE A 487 28.16 2.33 4.18
C ILE A 487 27.04 2.68 3.20
N ALA A 488 25.99 1.87 3.17
CA ALA A 488 24.79 2.13 2.39
C ALA A 488 23.53 1.80 3.18
N THR A 489 22.41 2.33 2.70
CA THR A 489 21.07 2.08 3.24
C THR A 489 20.03 1.96 2.13
N ILE A 490 18.89 1.34 2.42
CA ILE A 490 17.67 1.42 1.61
C ILE A 490 16.74 2.45 2.27
N PRO A 491 16.57 3.65 1.70
CA PRO A 491 15.78 4.72 2.32
C PRO A 491 14.27 4.54 2.09
N ASP A 492 13.72 3.40 2.49
CA ASP A 492 12.29 3.06 2.36
C ASP A 492 11.47 3.29 3.63
N GLY A 493 12.15 3.53 4.76
CA GLY A 493 11.54 3.69 6.08
C GLY A 493 11.20 2.37 6.79
N ALA A 494 11.41 1.21 6.15
CA ALA A 494 11.18 -0.09 6.76
C ALA A 494 12.39 -0.49 7.61
N ALA A 495 12.17 -0.73 8.90
CA ALA A 495 13.25 -1.10 9.80
C ALA A 495 13.89 -2.43 9.38
N GLY A 496 15.21 -2.45 9.19
CA GLY A 496 15.95 -3.65 8.81
C GLY A 496 15.99 -3.95 7.31
N SER A 497 15.48 -3.08 6.44
CA SER A 497 15.54 -3.23 4.98
C SER A 497 16.98 -3.37 4.44
N ASP A 498 17.96 -2.77 5.13
CA ASP A 498 19.38 -2.86 4.79
C ASP A 498 19.94 -4.31 4.74
N GLN A 499 19.24 -5.29 5.32
CA GLN A 499 19.59 -6.71 5.17
C GLN A 499 19.58 -7.18 3.72
N TYR A 500 18.89 -6.48 2.82
CA TYR A 500 18.84 -6.82 1.41
C TYR A 500 19.99 -6.23 0.60
N LEU A 501 20.92 -5.49 1.22
CA LEU A 501 22.09 -4.92 0.56
C LEU A 501 23.19 -5.97 0.35
N THR A 502 23.71 -6.01 -0.87
CA THR A 502 24.89 -6.80 -1.26
C THR A 502 25.96 -5.87 -1.80
N TYR A 503 27.23 -6.22 -1.57
CA TYR A 503 28.38 -5.36 -1.92
C TYR A 503 29.37 -6.12 -2.80
N LYS A 504 29.88 -5.43 -3.83
CA LYS A 504 30.90 -5.97 -4.73
C LYS A 504 32.00 -4.94 -4.96
N TRP A 505 33.22 -5.24 -4.53
CA TRP A 505 34.38 -4.41 -4.77
C TRP A 505 35.07 -4.77 -6.09
N THR A 506 35.53 -3.74 -6.79
CA THR A 506 36.36 -3.84 -7.98
C THR A 506 37.62 -3.04 -7.74
N VAL A 507 38.76 -3.61 -8.14
CA VAL A 507 40.09 -3.00 -7.97
C VAL A 507 40.78 -2.99 -9.33
N ARG A 508 41.28 -1.83 -9.73
CA ARG A 508 42.01 -1.63 -10.98
C ARG A 508 43.40 -1.06 -10.71
N ASP A 509 44.43 -1.71 -11.23
CA ASP A 509 45.78 -1.14 -11.29
C ASP A 509 45.86 -0.16 -12.46
N VAL A 510 46.09 1.12 -12.17
CA VAL A 510 46.18 2.22 -13.15
C VAL A 510 47.59 2.79 -13.27
N THR A 511 48.59 2.07 -12.75
CA THR A 511 49.99 2.51 -12.72
C THR A 511 50.55 2.84 -14.12
N ALA A 512 50.12 2.11 -15.15
CA ALA A 512 50.55 2.34 -16.54
C ALA A 512 49.75 3.43 -17.28
N ASP A 513 48.54 3.74 -16.84
CA ASP A 513 47.67 4.74 -17.48
C ASP A 513 48.08 6.17 -17.06
N ASN A 514 48.54 6.34 -15.81
CA ASN A 514 49.07 7.62 -15.31
C ASN A 514 50.45 7.99 -15.90
N ALA A 515 51.26 7.00 -16.29
CA ALA A 515 52.55 7.24 -16.95
C ALA A 515 52.44 7.81 -18.37
N LYS A 516 51.27 7.68 -19.03
CA LYS A 516 51.00 8.26 -20.36
C LYS A 516 50.40 9.67 -20.31
N ALA A 517 49.85 10.10 -19.17
CA ALA A 517 49.30 11.45 -19.02
C ALA A 517 50.38 12.53 -18.84
N ASP A 518 51.54 12.16 -18.29
CA ASP A 518 52.67 13.07 -18.02
C ASP A 518 53.60 13.28 -19.24
N THR A 519 53.20 12.78 -20.42
CA THR A 519 53.90 12.97 -21.70
C THR A 519 52.98 13.55 -22.77
N THR A 520 52.23 14.61 -22.44
CA THR A 520 51.73 15.53 -23.49
C THR A 520 52.65 16.73 -23.60
N ASP A 521 53.62 16.57 -24.50
CA ASP A 521 54.46 17.64 -24.99
C ASP A 521 53.56 18.76 -25.57
N SER A 522 53.73 19.95 -25.02
CA SER A 522 53.08 21.18 -25.42
C SER A 522 53.52 21.55 -26.84
N LYS A 523 52.84 21.06 -27.88
CA LYS A 523 52.75 21.66 -29.24
C LYS A 523 51.91 20.79 -30.17
N ALA A 524 50.60 21.10 -30.25
CA ALA A 524 49.82 21.13 -31.49
C ALA A 524 48.31 21.10 -31.15
N ASN A 525 47.76 22.24 -30.74
CA ASN A 525 46.31 22.45 -30.76
C ASN A 525 46.00 23.76 -31.47
N ALA A 526 45.97 23.68 -32.80
CA ALA A 526 45.38 24.71 -33.65
C ALA A 526 44.96 24.13 -35.01
N ARG A 527 43.96 23.24 -35.03
CA ARG A 527 42.92 23.19 -36.08
C ARG A 527 41.98 22.00 -35.88
N ALA A 528 40.74 22.23 -36.29
CA ALA A 528 39.69 21.25 -36.59
C ALA A 528 38.75 20.85 -35.43
N ALA A 529 38.11 21.85 -34.83
CA ALA A 529 36.66 21.75 -34.65
C ALA A 529 35.99 21.88 -36.03
N LYS A 530 35.43 20.78 -36.56
CA LYS A 530 34.16 20.70 -37.33
C LYS A 530 34.08 19.41 -38.16
N LYS A 531 32.89 18.77 -38.08
CA LYS A 531 32.31 17.65 -38.86
C LYS A 531 32.55 16.25 -38.29
N SER A 532 31.54 15.61 -37.71
CA SER A 532 30.53 14.85 -38.44
C SER A 532 29.63 14.04 -37.49
N THR A 533 28.35 14.10 -37.77
CA THR A 533 27.24 13.29 -37.24
C THR A 533 27.32 11.81 -37.67
N VAL A 534 26.76 10.94 -36.82
CA VAL A 534 26.09 9.64 -37.07
C VAL A 534 26.82 8.57 -37.91
N ALA A 535 27.16 7.44 -37.26
CA ALA A 535 27.00 6.08 -37.82
C ALA A 535 27.18 4.99 -36.74
N LEU A 536 26.14 4.15 -36.56
CA LEU A 536 26.24 2.78 -36.05
C LEU A 536 27.30 1.99 -36.86
N LEU A 537 28.10 1.14 -36.21
CA LEU A 537 28.45 -0.22 -36.68
C LEU A 537 29.41 -0.95 -35.73
N LYS A 538 28.98 -2.16 -35.34
CA LYS A 538 29.70 -3.43 -35.17
C LYS A 538 30.89 -3.54 -34.21
N ALA A 539 30.75 -4.56 -33.38
CA ALA A 539 31.73 -5.19 -32.50
C ALA A 539 33.07 -5.52 -33.18
N THR A 540 34.15 -5.30 -32.43
CA THR A 540 35.45 -6.01 -32.51
C THR A 540 36.18 -5.84 -31.16
N PRO A 541 37.17 -6.68 -30.83
CA PRO A 541 37.14 -7.54 -29.64
C PRO A 541 37.76 -6.89 -28.40
N ALA A 542 37.33 -7.40 -27.25
CA ALA A 542 37.77 -7.06 -25.91
C ALA A 542 39.29 -6.86 -25.77
N ALA A 543 39.68 -5.69 -25.27
CA ALA A 543 40.96 -5.52 -24.61
C ALA A 543 40.94 -6.34 -23.31
N LYS A 544 41.95 -7.19 -23.12
CA LYS A 544 42.08 -8.11 -22.00
C LYS A 544 42.05 -7.35 -20.67
N THR A 545 40.93 -7.47 -19.96
CA THR A 545 40.84 -7.22 -18.52
C THR A 545 41.63 -8.33 -17.83
N THR A 546 42.81 -8.01 -17.29
CA THR A 546 43.47 -8.90 -16.33
C THR A 546 42.73 -8.80 -15.01
N THR A 547 41.77 -9.68 -14.79
CA THR A 547 41.19 -9.95 -13.48
C THR A 547 42.28 -10.53 -12.59
N ALA A 548 42.92 -9.69 -11.79
CA ALA A 548 43.52 -10.17 -10.55
C ALA A 548 42.37 -10.60 -9.64
N ALA A 549 42.47 -11.78 -9.03
CA ALA A 549 41.46 -12.35 -8.17
C ALA A 549 41.15 -11.38 -7.01
N ALA A 550 40.09 -10.61 -7.15
CA ALA A 550 39.39 -10.05 -6.01
C ALA A 550 38.81 -11.25 -5.26
N ASN A 551 39.03 -11.33 -3.96
CA ASN A 551 38.31 -12.27 -3.11
C ASN A 551 36.81 -12.10 -3.43
N ASP A 552 36.17 -13.14 -3.96
CA ASP A 552 34.72 -13.28 -4.03
C ASP A 552 34.19 -13.41 -2.60
N ALA A 553 34.33 -12.34 -1.81
CA ALA A 553 33.60 -12.17 -0.58
C ALA A 553 32.25 -11.60 -0.99
N THR A 554 31.32 -12.49 -1.36
CA THR A 554 29.89 -12.20 -1.30
C THR A 554 29.58 -11.86 0.16
N GLY A 555 29.67 -10.57 0.49
CA GLY A 555 29.54 -10.07 1.84
C GLY A 555 28.14 -10.29 2.40
N ILE A 556 28.10 -10.63 3.68
CA ILE A 556 26.90 -10.80 4.49
C ILE A 556 26.07 -9.50 4.45
N ALA A 557 24.75 -9.66 4.33
CA ALA A 557 23.71 -8.65 4.55
C ALA A 557 24.09 -7.72 5.73
N SER A 558 24.53 -6.50 5.43
CA SER A 558 24.99 -5.54 6.44
C SER A 558 24.97 -4.12 5.90
N GLN A 559 24.85 -3.13 6.78
CA GLN A 559 24.88 -1.70 6.43
C GLN A 559 26.24 -1.23 5.91
N SER A 560 27.30 -2.05 6.01
CA SER A 560 28.64 -1.64 5.63
C SER A 560 29.46 -2.78 5.04
N SER A 561 30.35 -2.47 4.11
CA SER A 561 31.37 -3.39 3.60
C SER A 561 32.75 -2.77 3.68
N THR A 562 33.76 -3.60 3.95
CA THR A 562 35.16 -3.17 3.92
C THR A 562 35.96 -3.92 2.86
N CYS A 563 37.00 -3.27 2.33
CA CYS A 563 37.93 -3.86 1.36
C CYS A 563 39.38 -3.61 1.82
N PRO A 564 40.16 -4.66 2.09
CA PRO A 564 41.56 -4.51 2.46
C PRO A 564 42.39 -3.87 1.34
N VAL A 565 43.32 -3.01 1.73
CA VAL A 565 44.26 -2.33 0.82
C VAL A 565 45.59 -3.07 0.81
N ASP A 566 46.06 -3.48 -0.38
CA ASP A 566 47.36 -4.14 -0.57
C ASP A 566 48.47 -3.11 -0.81
N THR A 567 49.30 -2.87 0.21
CA THR A 567 50.47 -1.97 0.13
C THR A 567 51.76 -2.69 -0.23
N SER A 568 51.73 -3.98 -0.58
CA SER A 568 52.94 -4.74 -0.94
C SER A 568 53.49 -4.38 -2.32
N LYS A 569 52.64 -3.82 -3.19
CA LYS A 569 52.97 -3.43 -4.57
C LYS A 569 52.95 -1.91 -4.69
N VAL A 570 54.02 -1.36 -5.27
CA VAL A 570 54.10 0.06 -5.61
C VAL A 570 53.28 0.30 -6.86
N GLY A 571 52.49 1.36 -6.85
CA GLY A 571 51.56 1.66 -7.94
C GLY A 571 50.42 2.58 -7.51
N THR A 572 49.52 2.83 -8.44
CA THR A 572 48.24 3.50 -8.18
C THR A 572 47.10 2.53 -8.46
N PHE A 573 46.24 2.33 -7.48
CA PHE A 573 45.13 1.39 -7.52
C PHE A 573 43.82 2.12 -7.28
N GLU A 574 42.85 1.94 -8.16
CA GLU A 574 41.50 2.47 -8.04
C GLU A 574 40.59 1.39 -7.48
N TYR A 575 39.88 1.72 -6.40
CA TYR A 575 38.90 0.86 -5.74
C TYR A 575 37.51 1.47 -5.89
N GLN A 576 36.54 0.62 -6.24
CA GLN A 576 35.15 1.03 -6.35
C GLN A 576 34.22 -0.09 -5.88
N CYS A 577 33.19 0.26 -5.11
CA CYS A 577 32.19 -0.66 -4.61
C CYS A 577 30.86 -0.46 -5.35
N THR A 578 30.23 -1.55 -5.80
CA THR A 578 28.84 -1.55 -6.23
C THR A 578 27.99 -2.15 -5.13
N VAL A 579 26.96 -1.42 -4.71
CA VAL A 579 25.96 -1.85 -3.73
C VAL A 579 24.67 -2.14 -4.47
N THR A 580 24.08 -3.32 -4.24
CA THR A 580 22.85 -3.74 -4.92
C THR A 580 21.79 -4.15 -3.91
N ASN A 581 20.57 -3.65 -4.08
CA ASN A 581 19.40 -4.17 -3.38
C ASN A 581 19.01 -5.50 -4.03
N SER A 582 19.13 -6.60 -3.29
CA SER A 582 18.89 -7.96 -3.77
C SER A 582 17.42 -8.26 -4.12
N LEU A 583 16.45 -7.54 -3.56
CA LEU A 583 15.03 -7.69 -3.91
C LEU A 583 14.71 -7.14 -5.30
N ASN A 584 15.43 -6.09 -5.72
CA ASN A 584 15.12 -5.41 -6.97
C ASN A 584 16.22 -5.37 -8.03
N GLY A 585 17.43 -5.79 -7.66
CA GLY A 585 18.59 -5.78 -8.52
C GLY A 585 19.10 -4.38 -8.87
N LYS A 586 18.53 -3.30 -8.31
CA LYS A 586 18.97 -1.93 -8.58
C LYS A 586 20.32 -1.68 -7.90
N PRO A 587 21.36 -1.28 -8.66
CA PRO A 587 22.66 -0.98 -8.10
C PRO A 587 22.86 0.53 -7.87
N VAL A 588 23.77 0.86 -6.97
CA VAL A 588 24.44 2.16 -6.85
C VAL A 588 25.94 1.92 -6.72
N THR A 589 26.75 2.80 -7.27
CA THR A 589 28.21 2.65 -7.27
C THR A 589 28.85 3.76 -6.46
N SER A 590 29.86 3.41 -5.65
CA SER A 590 30.64 4.36 -4.86
C SER A 590 31.46 5.28 -5.75
N GLU A 591 31.92 6.38 -5.16
CA GLU A 591 33.05 7.13 -5.70
C GLU A 591 34.28 6.22 -5.76
N VAL A 592 35.22 6.56 -6.66
CA VAL A 592 36.48 5.84 -6.82
C VAL A 592 37.46 6.29 -5.74
N ALA A 593 37.91 5.36 -4.90
CA ALA A 593 39.01 5.61 -3.98
C ALA A 593 40.34 5.26 -4.66
N THR A 594 41.23 6.24 -4.76
CA THR A 594 42.56 6.07 -5.33
C THR A 594 43.57 5.82 -4.22
N ILE A 595 44.24 4.67 -4.26
CA ILE A 595 45.33 4.32 -3.36
C ILE A 595 46.65 4.43 -4.12
N THR A 596 47.54 5.30 -3.65
CA THR A 596 48.90 5.41 -4.16
C THR A 596 49.88 4.77 -3.18
N VAL A 597 50.64 3.78 -3.63
CA VAL A 597 51.69 3.14 -2.83
C VAL A 597 53.04 3.54 -3.40
N ASN A 598 53.81 4.30 -2.62
CA ASN A 598 55.15 4.76 -3.00
C ASN A 598 56.22 3.78 -2.53
N GLU A 599 57.38 3.75 -3.19
CA GLU A 599 58.55 3.06 -2.63
C GLU A 599 58.95 3.69 -1.29
N LYS A 600 59.38 2.84 -0.35
CA LYS A 600 59.78 3.28 0.98
C LYS A 600 61.04 4.14 0.88
N ALA A 601 61.00 5.38 1.39
CA ALA A 601 62.18 6.24 1.34
C ALA A 601 63.34 5.59 2.13
N PRO A 602 64.60 5.65 1.63
CA PRO A 602 65.75 5.20 2.41
C PRO A 602 65.78 5.99 3.72
N LYS A 603 65.90 5.30 4.87
CA LYS A 603 66.21 5.99 6.12
C LYS A 603 67.51 6.78 5.89
N PRO A 604 67.63 8.03 6.38
CA PRO A 604 68.92 8.70 6.39
C PRO A 604 69.89 7.81 7.19
N ASP A 605 70.89 7.25 6.52
CA ASP A 605 71.95 6.51 7.19
C ASP A 605 72.61 7.46 8.21
N ASP A 606 72.72 6.98 9.45
CA ASP A 606 73.66 7.52 10.43
C ASP A 606 75.05 7.55 9.77
N LYS A 607 75.47 8.74 9.34
CA LYS A 607 76.85 8.95 8.90
C LYS A 607 77.78 8.58 10.05
N PRO A 608 78.77 7.69 9.85
CA PRO A 608 79.82 7.52 10.83
C PRO A 608 80.69 8.78 10.80
N SER A 609 80.58 9.61 11.85
CA SER A 609 81.53 10.70 12.08
C SER A 609 82.84 10.10 12.55
N THR A 610 83.85 10.23 11.71
CA THR A 610 85.26 9.90 11.89
C THR A 610 85.83 10.47 13.18
N ASP A 611 86.55 9.63 13.92
CA ASP A 611 87.56 10.00 14.90
C ASP A 611 88.56 11.00 14.30
N ASN A 612 88.77 12.12 14.97
CA ASN A 612 90.08 12.77 14.92
C ASN A 612 90.39 13.42 16.28
N LYS A 613 91.48 12.96 16.90
CA LYS A 613 92.03 13.47 18.16
C LYS A 613 92.63 14.87 17.95
N GLY A 614 92.38 15.76 18.91
CA GLY A 614 93.11 17.03 19.05
C GLY A 614 92.95 17.59 20.46
N ASN A 615 94.02 17.48 21.26
CA ASN A 615 94.18 18.02 22.61
C ASN A 615 93.83 19.51 22.71
N ASN A 616 93.14 19.93 23.79
CA ASN A 616 93.79 20.70 24.87
C ASN A 616 92.89 20.92 26.09
N ALA A 617 93.57 21.00 27.24
CA ALA A 617 93.07 21.19 28.59
C ALA A 617 92.24 22.47 28.79
N ASN A 618 91.27 22.46 29.73
CA ASN A 618 91.44 23.10 31.04
C ASN A 618 90.28 22.77 32.01
N ALA A 619 90.56 23.04 33.28
CA ALA A 619 89.94 22.55 34.51
C ALA A 619 88.64 23.23 34.97
N ASN A 620 88.17 22.70 36.11
CA ASN A 620 87.17 23.15 37.09
C ASN A 620 85.72 22.68 36.81
N GLY A 621 85.00 22.04 37.73
CA GLY A 621 85.28 21.70 39.13
C GLY A 621 83.96 21.64 39.91
N GLY A 622 83.74 20.56 40.68
CA GLY A 622 82.76 20.43 41.77
C GLY A 622 81.27 20.55 41.39
N THR A 623 80.29 19.92 42.02
CA THR A 623 80.21 19.15 43.26
C THR A 623 78.79 18.58 43.29
N ALA A 624 78.65 17.26 43.45
CA ALA A 624 77.53 16.67 44.19
C ALA A 624 77.92 16.75 45.70
N PRO A 625 77.01 16.66 46.71
CA PRO A 625 76.12 15.51 46.85
C PRO A 625 74.81 15.65 47.67
N SER A 626 73.89 14.73 47.37
CA SER A 626 73.14 13.88 48.32
C SER A 626 72.01 14.42 49.23
N LYS A 627 70.90 13.68 49.12
CA LYS A 627 70.21 12.88 50.17
C LYS A 627 68.99 13.47 50.92
N LYS A 628 67.90 12.71 50.74
CA LYS A 628 66.93 12.14 51.72
C LYS A 628 65.51 12.72 51.74
N SER A 629 64.60 11.79 51.42
CA SER A 629 63.13 11.69 51.53
C SER A 629 62.59 11.84 52.98
N PRO A 630 61.30 11.54 53.32
CA PRO A 630 60.09 11.25 52.50
C PRO A 630 58.78 11.91 53.04
N ALA A 631 57.66 11.84 52.28
CA ALA A 631 56.40 11.21 52.71
C ALA A 631 55.19 11.53 51.77
N LYS A 632 54.39 10.46 51.57
CA LYS A 632 53.03 10.27 51.00
C LYS A 632 52.07 11.50 51.07
N ALA A 633 51.05 11.69 50.21
CA ALA A 633 50.19 10.75 49.48
C ALA A 633 49.60 11.34 48.17
N ALA A 634 49.05 10.45 47.34
CA ALA A 634 48.53 10.61 45.97
C ALA A 634 47.06 11.16 45.91
N PRO A 635 46.36 11.09 44.75
CA PRO A 635 46.66 11.69 43.44
C PRO A 635 45.47 12.55 42.91
N GLY A 636 45.73 13.50 42.01
CA GLY A 636 44.68 14.27 41.34
C GLY A 636 45.15 14.87 40.03
N ARG A 637 44.45 14.54 38.95
CA ARG A 637 44.73 14.90 37.56
C ARG A 637 44.24 16.33 37.24
N LEU A 638 45.06 17.05 36.47
CA LEU A 638 44.73 18.02 35.40
C LEU A 638 44.21 19.46 35.72
N VAL A 639 45.02 20.41 35.21
CA VAL A 639 44.73 21.62 34.40
C VAL A 639 44.55 22.99 35.10
N SER A 640 45.36 23.93 34.60
CA SER A 640 45.20 25.39 34.54
C SER A 640 45.85 25.77 33.19
N THR A 641 45.32 26.58 32.27
CA THR A 641 44.31 27.65 32.39
C THR A 641 43.89 28.13 30.99
N GLY A 642 42.69 28.72 30.92
CA GLY A 642 42.22 29.78 29.99
C GLY A 642 42.09 29.39 28.51
N ASP A 643 41.05 29.74 27.77
CA ASP A 643 40.02 30.77 27.93
C ASP A 643 38.71 30.31 27.27
N THR A 644 37.61 30.29 28.02
CA THR A 644 36.43 31.19 27.96
C THR A 644 35.80 31.44 26.59
N ASN A 645 34.65 30.81 26.34
CA ASN A 645 33.38 31.51 26.12
C ASN A 645 32.20 30.53 26.22
N ASN A 646 31.58 30.56 27.40
CA ASN A 646 30.23 30.04 27.66
C ASN A 646 29.21 31.12 27.27
N ALA A 647 28.12 30.73 26.63
CA ALA A 647 26.77 30.91 27.18
C ALA A 647 25.74 30.20 26.28
N MET A 648 25.07 29.22 26.86
CA MET A 648 23.91 28.54 26.32
C MET A 648 22.91 28.37 27.48
N VAL A 649 21.61 28.24 27.14
CA VAL A 649 20.52 27.58 27.91
C VAL A 649 19.76 28.50 28.93
N PRO A 650 18.46 28.28 29.31
CA PRO A 650 17.44 27.25 28.95
C PRO A 650 15.99 27.71 28.61
N VAL A 651 15.25 26.80 27.94
CA VAL A 651 13.92 26.19 28.25
C VAL A 651 12.88 26.97 29.09
N ALA A 652 11.62 27.09 28.59
CA ALA A 652 10.39 26.54 29.21
C ALA A 652 9.06 26.96 28.53
N ILE A 653 8.25 25.96 28.14
CA ILE A 653 6.80 25.73 28.33
C ILE A 653 5.88 26.94 28.61
N ALA A 654 4.81 27.14 27.80
CA ALA A 654 3.42 27.39 28.24
C ALA A 654 2.41 27.50 27.07
N ILE A 655 1.15 27.29 27.44
CA ILE A 655 -0.08 26.94 26.71
C ILE A 655 -0.92 28.18 26.33
N ALA A 656 -1.87 27.97 25.40
CA ALA A 656 -3.12 28.72 25.10
C ALA A 656 -3.10 29.89 24.12
N GLY A 657 -3.75 29.65 22.96
CA GLY A 657 -4.97 30.33 22.52
C GLY A 657 -4.89 31.80 22.11
N VAL A 658 -5.28 32.08 20.86
CA VAL A 658 -6.39 33.00 20.48
C VAL A 658 -6.38 33.17 18.95
N ALA A 659 -7.58 33.03 18.38
CA ALA A 659 -7.91 33.29 16.99
C ALA A 659 -7.71 34.77 16.61
N ILE A 660 -7.26 35.03 15.38
CA ILE A 660 -7.52 36.30 14.69
C ILE A 660 -8.04 36.02 13.29
N VAL A 661 -9.28 36.47 13.10
CA VAL A 661 -10.09 36.60 11.89
C VAL A 661 -9.76 37.94 11.22
N VAL A 662 -9.55 37.97 9.90
CA VAL A 662 -9.77 39.14 9.01
C VAL A 662 -10.23 38.59 7.65
N ILE A 663 -11.54 38.45 7.40
CA ILE A 663 -12.46 39.39 6.70
C ILE A 663 -11.96 39.88 5.33
N ALA A 664 -12.61 39.37 4.27
CA ALA A 664 -13.04 40.17 3.13
C ALA A 664 -14.32 39.57 2.51
N LEU A 665 -15.47 39.97 3.06
CA LEU A 665 -16.80 39.80 2.46
C LEU A 665 -17.16 41.09 1.72
N MET A 666 -17.50 40.98 0.43
CA MET A 666 -18.31 41.98 -0.27
C MET A 666 -19.59 41.34 -0.82
N VAL A 667 -20.63 41.44 0.02
CA VAL A 667 -22.02 41.80 -0.29
C VAL A 667 -22.46 41.73 -1.76
N ARG A 668 -23.37 40.80 -2.06
CA ARG A 668 -24.60 41.14 -2.78
C ARG A 668 -25.81 40.44 -2.15
N LYS A 669 -26.87 41.22 -2.06
CA LYS A 669 -27.97 41.15 -1.09
C LYS A 669 -29.22 40.60 -1.81
N ARG A 670 -29.78 39.51 -1.26
CA ARG A 670 -31.15 39.32 -0.78
C ARG A 670 -32.34 39.88 -1.61
N ASN A 671 -33.27 39.00 -1.98
CA ASN A 671 -34.74 39.09 -2.07
C ASN A 671 -35.20 37.75 -2.71
N ARG A 672 -36.12 36.92 -2.20
CA ARG A 672 -37.46 37.04 -1.58
C ARG A 672 -37.66 35.81 -0.65
N GLU A 673 -38.29 35.94 0.51
CA GLU A 673 -39.75 35.77 0.72
C GLU A 673 -40.25 34.40 0.28
#